data_AF-A0A958P3A5-F1
#
_entry.id   AF-A0A958P3A5-F1
#
_cell.length_a   1.000
_cell.length_b   1.000
_cell.length_c   1.000
_cell.angle_alpha   90.00
_cell.angle_beta   90.00
_cell.angle_gamma   90.00
#
_symmetry.space_group_name_H-M   'P 1'
#
loop_
_entity.id
_entity.type
_entity.pdbx_description
1 polymer ?
#
loop_
_entity_poly.entity_id
_entity_poly.type
_entity_poly.pdbx_seq_one_letter_code
_entity_poly.pdbx_strand_id
1 'polypeptide(L)'
;APRKRKELNRSALAVVEGIYKKAKEQNNSPQVAKAIINRLALQSQYEEEAYIRSIDSLKVEIANSTYPLTPVLHSITADIYWNYFQQNRWRFYNRTETQSFDNADIRTWDLKTIIKEIINQHQLALTPADSLKRTLLKTFEPILVNEQKETRILRPTLYDFLAHRAVDFYINSESSLSQPNYAFEIDKADYFNSAESFSTLEINSKDSLSLKYYGIKVLQDLTSFHLNDKNPAPLVDVELKRLQFIYNNSILPEKDSLYYQAIRKLYSQYKKQGCSTDIAYAIALYYNTKANSYVPLQGEENRWFRKQAIAICDSAIQQFPKEIGAQHCNYLKSTIVVKSYSIITDEVADANQPSKALLNYRNVDKLYMRVIKIDDEKYYKMTRNSYGEELVKKLVEITPEKEWSVELKNEHDYQNHAVEISIPKLDYGHYVVLAASNASFTTNKEAVSYSSLWVSDISYLSRNAADGTYEFTVLNRQTGNPMQNVKATLFEEKYNYISREYEFRKKGSYTTDKDGFFKVEGVTDYRYFKVSFIKENDEYTTGNNFYQYRNYEDNRRRIRTHFFTDRLIYRPGQTIHFKGIMIESGSRNENPQIKANYSSTVVLYDVNYQKVADLKLTTNEYGTFSGTFTAPTSSLTGQMHIQDSYGSIYFSVEEYKRPRFEVKFDPIKESYKLEEKVTVKGNAKAFAGSMIDGAQVKYRVIRNASFPSWCYYRWGYYPSSSQMEITHGETTTDETGNFEVAFEAIPDKSIAKKYKPTYTYTVFADVTDINGETHSTQQYVWVGYSSLVLNVNLPAQLNTLSEDTFKIATTNLAGEKTPASGSIHIYQLKSPQKLLRTRKWARPDQFLITKEEHDVQFPKDVYDDEMNQYKWEKGQKVFSYNFNTSSTDKLPLIERKNFKSGYYVMEAVAKDKDGEDVKQEVYFTVFNENSKKVPVNEYSWFHILNPVAQPGDTVEVLIASAAKNVKVLYETEHKDKSIKKEWIALNNEMKKIRVPIEEKHRGNLSLHFTFIKDNRFYTYDPLIYVDFANKKLDIEFETFRNKLLPGQQEEWKVKLKGPKGEKVAAEMLATMYDASLDAFRPNSWYFNVYGSYYSRLNWQGYQSFSTAYSQQYSYDWNVYEPYTARVYDYLNWFGYYNYYGYRYDYYAREGRAYGGALGYAETTG
;
A
#
# COMPACT_ATOMS: atom_id res chain seq x y z
N ALA A 1 12.42 -39.71 -27.68
CA ALA A 1 12.28 -38.37 -28.30
C ALA A 1 13.57 -37.51 -28.27
N PRO A 2 14.33 -37.35 -27.16
CA PRO A 2 15.43 -36.39 -27.09
C PRO A 2 16.70 -36.74 -27.91
N ARG A 3 17.00 -38.03 -28.12
CA ARG A 3 18.18 -38.47 -28.91
C ARG A 3 18.05 -38.12 -30.41
N LYS A 4 16.87 -38.34 -31.00
CA LYS A 4 16.55 -37.93 -32.40
C LYS A 4 16.65 -36.42 -32.61
N ARG A 5 16.27 -35.61 -31.61
CA ARG A 5 16.35 -34.14 -31.68
C ARG A 5 17.82 -33.66 -31.67
N LYS A 6 18.69 -34.31 -30.88
CA LYS A 6 20.14 -34.02 -30.86
C LYS A 6 20.84 -34.35 -32.18
N GLU A 7 20.48 -35.46 -32.84
CA GLU A 7 21.04 -35.84 -34.15
C GLU A 7 20.61 -34.88 -35.28
N LEU A 8 19.34 -34.47 -35.28
CA LEU A 8 18.83 -33.48 -36.22
C LEU A 8 19.56 -32.13 -36.09
N ASN A 9 19.78 -31.64 -34.87
CA ASN A 9 20.50 -30.38 -34.62
C ASN A 9 21.96 -30.41 -35.09
N ARG A 10 22.65 -31.55 -34.94
CA ARG A 10 24.02 -31.72 -35.46
C ARG A 10 24.08 -31.73 -36.98
N SER A 11 23.10 -32.36 -37.64
CA SER A 11 23.00 -32.35 -39.10
C SER A 11 22.70 -30.94 -39.64
N ALA A 12 21.82 -30.19 -38.97
CA ALA A 12 21.53 -28.79 -39.28
C ALA A 12 22.77 -27.90 -39.09
N LEU A 13 23.56 -28.14 -38.03
CA LEU A 13 24.79 -27.40 -37.78
C LEU A 13 25.82 -27.59 -38.91
N ALA A 14 25.97 -28.81 -39.44
CA ALA A 14 26.86 -29.06 -40.58
C ALA A 14 26.45 -28.27 -41.84
N VAL A 15 25.14 -28.12 -42.08
CA VAL A 15 24.62 -27.29 -43.18
C VAL A 15 24.92 -25.81 -42.93
N VAL A 16 24.70 -25.32 -41.69
CA VAL A 16 25.01 -23.94 -41.31
C VAL A 16 26.50 -23.62 -41.45
N GLU A 17 27.40 -24.54 -41.08
CA GLU A 17 28.84 -24.38 -41.27
C GLU A 17 29.25 -24.30 -42.75
N GLY A 18 28.60 -25.09 -43.61
CA GLY A 18 28.78 -24.97 -45.07
C GLY A 18 28.37 -23.60 -45.61
N ILE A 19 27.22 -23.07 -45.13
CA ILE A 19 26.74 -21.73 -45.49
C ILE A 19 27.70 -20.66 -44.96
N TYR A 20 28.15 -20.78 -43.71
CA TYR A 20 29.09 -19.87 -43.07
C TYR A 20 30.41 -19.77 -43.85
N LYS A 21 31.00 -20.90 -44.23
CA LYS A 21 32.25 -20.93 -45.01
C LYS A 21 32.09 -20.25 -46.37
N LYS A 22 31.01 -20.59 -47.09
CA LYS A 22 30.70 -19.99 -48.38
C LYS A 22 30.43 -18.48 -48.27
N ALA A 23 29.72 -18.04 -47.23
CA ALA A 23 29.43 -16.63 -47.00
C ALA A 23 30.71 -15.83 -46.69
N LYS A 24 31.68 -16.41 -45.96
CA LYS A 24 32.99 -15.80 -45.74
C LYS A 24 33.80 -15.69 -47.03
N GLU A 25 33.87 -16.76 -47.84
CA GLU A 25 34.54 -16.74 -49.15
C GLU A 25 33.95 -15.68 -50.10
N GLN A 26 32.65 -15.41 -49.99
CA GLN A 26 31.92 -14.42 -50.78
C GLN A 26 31.90 -13.00 -50.17
N ASN A 27 32.54 -12.78 -49.01
CA ASN A 27 32.47 -11.52 -48.26
C ASN A 27 31.03 -11.05 -47.99
N ASN A 28 30.09 -11.97 -47.75
CA ASN A 28 28.68 -11.68 -47.56
C ASN A 28 28.34 -11.51 -46.07
N SER A 29 28.67 -10.34 -45.51
CA SER A 29 28.50 -10.02 -44.08
C SER A 29 27.11 -10.36 -43.50
N PRO A 30 25.97 -10.03 -44.17
CA PRO A 30 24.65 -10.40 -43.67
C PRO A 30 24.44 -11.91 -43.53
N GLN A 31 24.92 -12.71 -44.49
CA GLN A 31 24.82 -14.17 -44.43
C GLN A 31 25.78 -14.78 -43.41
N VAL A 32 26.96 -14.18 -43.23
CA VAL A 32 27.89 -14.58 -42.15
C VAL A 32 27.24 -14.33 -40.79
N ALA A 33 26.65 -13.15 -40.55
CA ALA A 33 25.92 -12.86 -39.31
C ALA A 33 24.77 -13.85 -39.09
N LYS A 34 23.97 -14.13 -40.13
CA LYS A 34 22.87 -15.10 -40.07
C LYS A 34 23.36 -16.50 -39.66
N ALA A 35 24.43 -16.95 -40.29
CA ALA A 35 25.00 -18.26 -40.00
C ALA A 35 25.57 -18.33 -38.57
N ILE A 36 26.21 -17.26 -38.08
CA ILE A 36 26.67 -17.16 -36.69
C ILE A 36 25.50 -17.27 -35.71
N ILE A 37 24.41 -16.51 -35.90
CA ILE A 37 23.25 -16.57 -34.98
C ILE A 37 22.62 -17.97 -34.98
N ASN A 38 22.46 -18.60 -36.14
CA ASN A 38 21.94 -19.97 -36.25
C ASN A 38 22.88 -21.00 -35.59
N ARG A 39 24.19 -20.80 -35.72
CA ARG A 39 25.19 -21.64 -35.05
C ARG A 39 25.03 -21.56 -33.53
N LEU A 40 24.93 -20.35 -32.97
CA LEU A 40 24.67 -20.13 -31.55
C LEU A 40 23.35 -20.79 -31.11
N ALA A 41 22.27 -20.63 -31.90
CA ALA A 41 20.95 -21.24 -31.67
C ALA A 41 21.00 -22.76 -31.58
N LEU A 42 21.74 -23.41 -32.49
CA LEU A 42 21.83 -24.87 -32.54
C LEU A 42 22.72 -25.42 -31.43
N GLN A 43 23.86 -24.76 -31.16
CA GLN A 43 24.81 -25.16 -30.11
C GLN A 43 24.19 -25.06 -28.71
N SER A 44 23.40 -24.01 -28.43
CA SER A 44 22.80 -23.82 -27.11
C SER A 44 21.77 -24.89 -26.71
N GLN A 45 21.25 -25.67 -27.66
CA GLN A 45 20.28 -26.73 -27.37
C GLN A 45 20.89 -28.02 -26.79
N TYR A 46 22.22 -28.17 -26.81
CA TYR A 46 22.86 -29.38 -26.30
C TYR A 46 24.20 -29.16 -25.58
N GLU A 47 24.76 -27.94 -25.56
CA GLU A 47 25.98 -27.60 -24.83
C GLU A 47 25.68 -27.15 -23.39
N GLU A 48 26.43 -27.68 -22.42
CA GLU A 48 26.51 -27.13 -21.07
C GLU A 48 27.26 -25.80 -21.09
N GLU A 49 26.83 -24.83 -20.27
CA GLU A 49 27.40 -23.47 -20.21
C GLU A 49 27.34 -22.73 -21.57
N ALA A 50 26.29 -22.97 -22.34
CA ALA A 50 26.13 -22.45 -23.71
C ALA A 50 26.36 -20.94 -23.84
N TYR A 51 25.94 -20.12 -22.88
CA TYR A 51 26.17 -18.65 -22.94
C TYR A 51 27.65 -18.28 -22.89
N ILE A 52 28.44 -18.97 -22.07
CA ILE A 52 29.89 -18.71 -21.94
C ILE A 52 30.59 -19.08 -23.26
N ARG A 53 30.28 -20.26 -23.81
CA ARG A 53 30.83 -20.70 -25.11
C ARG A 53 30.40 -19.80 -26.26
N SER A 54 29.15 -19.32 -26.25
CA SER A 54 28.66 -18.34 -27.23
C SER A 54 29.48 -17.05 -27.20
N ILE A 55 29.79 -16.54 -26.01
CA ILE A 55 30.61 -15.33 -25.83
C ILE A 55 32.03 -15.56 -26.37
N ASP A 56 32.65 -16.69 -26.03
CA ASP A 56 34.00 -17.01 -26.50
C ASP A 56 34.05 -17.18 -28.02
N SER A 57 33.05 -17.85 -28.61
CA SER A 57 32.91 -17.98 -30.07
C SER A 57 32.75 -16.62 -30.74
N LEU A 58 31.92 -15.73 -30.19
CA LEU A 58 31.72 -14.39 -30.74
C LEU A 58 32.97 -13.52 -30.65
N LYS A 59 33.75 -13.60 -29.57
CA LYS A 59 35.05 -12.91 -29.45
C LYS A 59 36.00 -13.31 -30.59
N VAL A 60 36.07 -14.60 -30.91
CA VAL A 60 36.88 -15.11 -32.03
C VAL A 60 36.34 -14.62 -33.37
N GLU A 61 35.02 -14.60 -33.57
CA GLU A 61 34.43 -14.07 -34.81
C GLU A 61 34.68 -12.56 -34.97
N ILE A 62 34.53 -11.78 -33.90
CA ILE A 62 34.79 -10.34 -33.87
C ILE A 62 36.23 -10.05 -34.29
N ALA A 63 37.21 -10.75 -33.69
CA ALA A 63 38.63 -10.56 -33.99
C ALA A 63 38.99 -10.84 -35.45
N ASN A 64 38.22 -11.71 -36.12
CA ASN A 64 38.43 -12.10 -37.53
C ASN A 64 37.42 -11.46 -38.50
N SER A 65 36.63 -10.49 -38.02
CA SER A 65 35.61 -9.80 -38.83
C SER A 65 36.08 -8.41 -39.23
N THR A 66 35.55 -7.91 -40.33
CA THR A 66 35.75 -6.53 -40.77
C THR A 66 34.40 -5.84 -41.01
N TYR A 67 34.42 -4.52 -41.15
CA TYR A 67 33.25 -3.74 -41.50
C TYR A 67 32.61 -4.25 -42.82
N PRO A 68 31.26 -4.38 -42.93
CA PRO A 68 30.22 -3.96 -41.98
C PRO A 68 29.78 -5.01 -40.95
N LEU A 69 30.46 -6.17 -40.85
CA LEU A 69 30.04 -7.27 -39.96
C LEU A 69 30.37 -6.98 -38.48
N THR A 70 31.57 -6.46 -38.21
CA THR A 70 32.10 -6.27 -36.85
C THR A 70 31.14 -5.54 -35.89
N PRO A 71 30.51 -4.40 -36.27
CA PRO A 71 29.64 -3.66 -35.36
C PRO A 71 28.34 -4.43 -35.02
N VAL A 72 27.84 -5.24 -35.96
CA VAL A 72 26.67 -6.11 -35.74
C VAL A 72 26.99 -7.21 -34.73
N LEU A 73 28.18 -7.81 -34.83
CA LEU A 73 28.63 -8.83 -33.87
C LEU A 73 28.82 -8.26 -32.46
N HIS A 74 29.33 -7.03 -32.33
CA HIS A 74 29.40 -6.34 -31.04
C HIS A 74 28.00 -6.13 -30.43
N SER A 75 27.01 -5.71 -31.21
CA SER A 75 25.63 -5.56 -30.73
C SER A 75 24.99 -6.89 -30.32
N ILE A 76 25.25 -7.99 -31.04
CA ILE A 76 24.81 -9.34 -30.65
C ILE A 76 25.47 -9.75 -29.33
N THR A 77 26.77 -9.49 -29.20
CA THR A 77 27.56 -9.86 -28.02
C THR A 77 27.07 -9.12 -26.77
N ALA A 78 26.74 -7.83 -26.89
CA ALA A 78 26.16 -7.04 -25.80
C ALA A 78 24.86 -7.66 -25.24
N ASP A 79 23.94 -8.06 -26.13
CA ASP A 79 22.69 -8.71 -25.72
C ASP A 79 22.95 -10.04 -25.01
N ILE A 80 23.93 -10.83 -25.46
CA ILE A 80 24.26 -12.12 -24.83
C ILE A 80 24.84 -11.91 -23.42
N TYR A 81 25.73 -10.93 -23.24
CA TYR A 81 26.23 -10.56 -21.90
C TYR A 81 25.08 -10.11 -20.98
N TRP A 82 24.18 -9.27 -21.48
CA TRP A 82 23.03 -8.81 -20.70
C TRP A 82 22.09 -9.94 -20.30
N ASN A 83 21.83 -10.90 -21.20
CA ASN A 83 21.04 -12.10 -20.86
C ASN A 83 21.70 -12.97 -19.81
N TYR A 84 23.02 -13.16 -19.91
CA TYR A 84 23.76 -13.91 -18.90
C TYR A 84 23.64 -13.26 -17.52
N PHE A 85 23.74 -11.92 -17.46
CA PHE A 85 23.49 -11.15 -16.24
C PHE A 85 22.07 -11.41 -15.71
N GLN A 86 21.03 -11.24 -16.54
CA GLN A 86 19.64 -11.39 -16.12
C GLN A 86 19.32 -12.79 -15.56
N GLN A 87 19.86 -13.86 -16.16
CA GLN A 87 19.68 -15.23 -15.67
C GLN A 87 20.43 -15.53 -14.37
N ASN A 88 21.52 -14.81 -14.11
CA ASN A 88 22.38 -15.01 -12.93
C ASN A 88 22.30 -13.85 -11.92
N ARG A 89 21.24 -13.04 -11.98
CA ARG A 89 21.10 -11.77 -11.26
C ARG A 89 21.34 -11.89 -9.75
N TRP A 90 20.75 -12.89 -9.11
CA TRP A 90 20.93 -13.15 -7.67
C TRP A 90 22.39 -13.47 -7.30
N ARG A 91 23.14 -14.11 -8.20
CA ARG A 91 24.56 -14.42 -7.99
C ARG A 91 25.41 -13.17 -8.05
N PHE A 92 25.14 -12.29 -9.01
CA PHE A 92 25.87 -11.03 -9.16
C PHE A 92 25.63 -10.08 -7.99
N TYR A 93 24.42 -10.02 -7.43
CA TYR A 93 24.14 -9.20 -6.24
C TYR A 93 24.77 -9.74 -4.94
N ASN A 94 25.04 -11.04 -4.87
CA ASN A 94 25.63 -11.67 -3.68
C ASN A 94 27.17 -11.81 -3.73
N ARG A 95 27.83 -11.27 -4.77
CA ARG A 95 29.30 -11.33 -4.92
C ARG A 95 29.95 -10.06 -4.38
N THR A 96 30.96 -10.22 -3.53
CA THR A 96 31.87 -9.14 -3.12
C THR A 96 33.00 -8.96 -4.15
N GLU A 97 33.49 -7.73 -4.30
CA GLU A 97 34.70 -7.44 -5.10
C GLU A 97 35.87 -8.27 -4.55
N THR A 98 36.40 -9.20 -5.35
CA THR A 98 37.53 -10.05 -4.96
C THR A 98 38.81 -9.51 -5.62
N GLN A 99 39.92 -9.44 -4.88
CA GLN A 99 41.18 -8.87 -5.37
C GLN A 99 42.00 -9.83 -6.27
N SER A 100 41.46 -10.99 -6.64
CA SER A 100 42.19 -12.02 -7.41
C SER A 100 41.23 -12.84 -8.26
N PHE A 101 40.63 -12.22 -9.29
CA PHE A 101 39.71 -12.91 -10.20
C PHE A 101 40.31 -13.07 -11.60
N ASP A 102 39.95 -14.18 -12.26
CA ASP A 102 40.34 -14.45 -13.65
C ASP A 102 39.49 -13.58 -14.60
N ASN A 103 40.14 -12.73 -15.40
CA ASN A 103 39.46 -11.90 -16.40
C ASN A 103 38.93 -12.73 -17.58
N ALA A 104 39.42 -13.95 -17.78
CA ALA A 104 38.97 -14.83 -18.86
C ALA A 104 37.62 -15.49 -18.56
N ASP A 105 37.24 -15.66 -17.29
CA ASP A 105 36.03 -16.37 -16.89
C ASP A 105 34.91 -15.42 -16.41
N ILE A 106 33.82 -15.32 -17.17
CA ILE A 106 32.65 -14.51 -16.79
C ILE A 106 32.01 -14.95 -15.45
N ARG A 107 32.26 -16.19 -15.00
CA ARG A 107 31.76 -16.69 -13.71
C ARG A 107 32.46 -16.05 -12.53
N THR A 108 33.65 -15.48 -12.70
CA THR A 108 34.38 -14.76 -11.65
C THR A 108 34.17 -13.25 -11.69
N TRP A 109 33.42 -12.74 -12.67
CA TRP A 109 33.14 -11.31 -12.78
C TRP A 109 32.18 -10.83 -11.70
N ASP A 110 32.46 -9.65 -11.16
CA ASP A 110 31.55 -8.90 -10.33
C ASP A 110 30.50 -8.15 -11.18
N LEU A 111 29.56 -7.49 -10.49
CA LEU A 111 28.48 -6.74 -11.14
C LEU A 111 29.01 -5.55 -11.97
N LYS A 112 30.04 -4.85 -11.49
CA LYS A 112 30.60 -3.68 -12.19
C LYS A 112 31.26 -4.10 -13.51
N THR A 113 31.98 -5.20 -13.50
CA THR A 113 32.74 -5.73 -14.64
C THR A 113 31.79 -6.16 -15.76
N ILE A 114 30.74 -6.92 -15.46
CA ILE A 114 29.78 -7.34 -16.49
C ILE A 114 29.03 -6.16 -17.11
N ILE A 115 28.62 -5.17 -16.31
CA ILE A 115 27.96 -3.97 -16.81
C ILE A 115 28.91 -3.13 -17.67
N LYS A 116 30.16 -2.96 -17.23
CA LYS A 116 31.20 -2.26 -18.01
C LYS A 116 31.41 -2.90 -19.37
N GLU A 117 31.46 -4.23 -19.43
CA GLU A 117 31.65 -4.94 -20.68
C GLU A 117 30.43 -4.79 -21.61
N ILE A 118 29.20 -4.86 -21.09
CA ILE A 118 27.99 -4.63 -21.90
C ILE A 118 28.00 -3.21 -22.50
N ILE A 119 28.35 -2.19 -21.71
CA ILE A 119 28.50 -0.81 -22.18
C ILE A 119 29.55 -0.73 -23.29
N ASN A 120 30.72 -1.33 -23.09
CA ASN A 120 31.81 -1.36 -24.06
C ASN A 120 31.38 -2.00 -25.39
N GLN A 121 30.71 -3.15 -25.35
CA GLN A 121 30.19 -3.82 -26.54
C GLN A 121 29.17 -2.97 -27.29
N HIS A 122 28.27 -2.26 -26.60
CA HIS A 122 27.36 -1.31 -27.25
C HIS A 122 28.09 -0.13 -27.90
N GLN A 123 29.14 0.42 -27.27
CA GLN A 123 29.94 1.50 -27.86
C GLN A 123 30.71 1.05 -29.11
N LEU A 124 31.32 -0.14 -29.06
CA LEU A 124 32.02 -0.73 -30.20
C LEU A 124 31.05 -1.02 -31.37
N ALA A 125 29.80 -1.38 -31.07
CA ALA A 125 28.76 -1.54 -32.07
C ALA A 125 28.40 -0.25 -32.83
N LEU A 126 28.77 0.93 -32.31
CA LEU A 126 28.53 2.22 -32.95
C LEU A 126 29.76 2.77 -33.68
N THR A 127 30.82 1.97 -33.81
CA THR A 127 32.08 2.38 -34.44
C THR A 127 32.38 1.53 -35.70
N PRO A 128 32.78 2.14 -36.85
CA PRO A 128 32.94 3.57 -37.12
C PRO A 128 31.61 4.23 -37.53
N ALA A 129 31.20 5.28 -36.80
CA ALA A 129 29.90 5.93 -36.95
C ALA A 129 29.62 6.45 -38.36
N ASP A 130 30.59 7.13 -39.00
CA ASP A 130 30.40 7.70 -40.35
C ASP A 130 30.09 6.66 -41.42
N SER A 131 30.70 5.47 -41.31
CA SER A 131 30.41 4.37 -42.23
C SER A 131 29.03 3.78 -41.94
N LEU A 132 28.71 3.54 -40.67
CA LEU A 132 27.41 3.02 -40.24
C LEU A 132 26.24 3.92 -40.71
N LYS A 133 26.40 5.24 -40.61
CA LYS A 133 25.43 6.25 -41.07
C LYS A 133 25.22 6.27 -42.58
N ARG A 134 26.15 5.70 -43.37
CA ARG A 134 26.03 5.57 -44.84
C ARG A 134 25.55 4.20 -45.29
N THR A 135 25.64 3.19 -44.43
CA THR A 135 25.23 1.83 -44.76
C THR A 135 23.73 1.66 -44.52
N LEU A 136 23.01 1.35 -45.60
CA LEU A 136 21.56 1.09 -45.53
C LEU A 136 21.27 -0.18 -44.74
N LEU A 137 20.31 -0.09 -43.80
CA LEU A 137 19.90 -1.22 -42.96
C LEU A 137 19.37 -2.39 -43.78
N LYS A 138 18.74 -2.09 -44.94
CA LYS A 138 18.25 -3.08 -45.91
C LYS A 138 19.33 -4.09 -46.32
N THR A 139 20.61 -3.74 -46.27
CA THR A 139 21.71 -4.67 -46.56
C THR A 139 21.70 -5.87 -45.60
N PHE A 140 21.23 -5.69 -44.37
CA PHE A 140 21.18 -6.72 -43.34
C PHE A 140 19.80 -7.40 -43.20
N GLU A 141 18.90 -7.26 -44.19
CA GLU A 141 17.59 -7.92 -44.19
C GLU A 141 17.59 -9.41 -43.80
N PRO A 142 18.58 -10.24 -44.21
CA PRO A 142 18.60 -11.67 -43.85
C PRO A 142 18.65 -11.99 -42.35
N ILE A 143 19.02 -11.03 -41.50
CA ILE A 143 19.10 -11.18 -40.02
C ILE A 143 18.07 -10.34 -39.28
N LEU A 144 17.18 -9.65 -39.99
CA LEU A 144 16.16 -8.81 -39.39
C LEU A 144 14.79 -9.48 -39.48
N VAL A 145 13.94 -9.19 -38.50
CA VAL A 145 12.50 -9.38 -38.61
C VAL A 145 11.86 -8.03 -38.88
N ASN A 146 11.08 -7.97 -39.95
CA ASN A 146 10.43 -6.75 -40.43
C ASN A 146 8.93 -7.03 -40.55
N GLU A 147 8.19 -6.71 -39.49
CA GLU A 147 6.73 -6.90 -39.42
C GLU A 147 5.97 -5.70 -40.01
N GLN A 148 6.59 -4.52 -40.05
CA GLN A 148 5.97 -3.28 -40.52
C GLN A 148 6.95 -2.46 -41.36
N LYS A 149 6.92 -2.68 -42.69
CA LYS A 149 7.91 -2.12 -43.62
C LYS A 149 7.95 -0.59 -43.64
N GLU A 150 6.85 0.05 -43.27
CA GLU A 150 6.67 1.50 -43.24
C GLU A 150 7.52 2.17 -42.16
N THR A 151 7.87 1.48 -41.06
CA THR A 151 8.69 2.07 -39.97
C THR A 151 10.17 2.14 -40.31
N ARG A 152 10.63 1.41 -41.35
CA ARG A 152 12.01 1.44 -41.85
C ARG A 152 12.49 2.85 -42.16
N ILE A 153 11.58 3.72 -42.61
CA ILE A 153 11.89 5.11 -42.95
C ILE A 153 12.36 5.91 -41.74
N LEU A 154 12.00 5.50 -40.51
CA LEU A 154 12.39 6.13 -39.25
C LEU A 154 13.78 5.70 -38.80
N ARG A 155 14.26 4.53 -39.26
CA ARG A 155 15.58 3.94 -38.92
C ARG A 155 16.25 3.34 -40.17
N PRO A 156 16.57 4.16 -41.19
CA PRO A 156 16.98 3.66 -42.50
C PRO A 156 18.39 3.06 -42.56
N THR A 157 19.26 3.40 -41.60
CA THR A 157 20.69 3.03 -41.63
C THR A 157 21.05 1.97 -40.60
N LEU A 158 22.20 1.33 -40.80
CA LEU A 158 22.76 0.41 -39.82
C LEU A 158 23.09 1.12 -38.52
N TYR A 159 23.46 2.41 -38.57
CA TYR A 159 23.65 3.23 -37.37
C TYR A 159 22.36 3.32 -36.55
N ASP A 160 21.23 3.65 -37.17
CA ASP A 160 19.95 3.82 -36.47
C ASP A 160 19.55 2.54 -35.73
N PHE A 161 19.67 1.39 -36.40
CA PHE A 161 19.37 0.10 -35.82
C PHE A 161 20.22 -0.21 -34.60
N LEU A 162 21.55 -0.05 -34.71
CA LEU A 162 22.48 -0.38 -33.61
C LEU A 162 22.37 0.65 -32.47
N ALA A 163 22.19 1.93 -32.79
CA ALA A 163 22.04 3.01 -31.82
C ALA A 163 20.75 2.87 -31.02
N HIS A 164 19.61 2.59 -31.66
CA HIS A 164 18.36 2.36 -30.93
C HIS A 164 18.41 1.10 -30.06
N ARG A 165 19.10 0.03 -30.49
CA ARG A 165 19.35 -1.15 -29.66
C ARG A 165 20.18 -0.82 -28.41
N ALA A 166 21.20 0.03 -28.55
CA ALA A 166 21.98 0.52 -27.41
C ALA A 166 21.12 1.39 -26.47
N VAL A 167 20.31 2.30 -27.02
CA VAL A 167 19.38 3.13 -26.25
C VAL A 167 18.37 2.27 -25.48
N ASP A 168 17.80 1.23 -26.08
CA ASP A 168 16.84 0.34 -25.41
C ASP A 168 17.46 -0.40 -24.21
N PHE A 169 18.75 -0.71 -24.27
CA PHE A 169 19.51 -1.19 -23.12
C PHE A 169 19.70 -0.08 -22.07
N TYR A 170 20.19 1.10 -22.48
CA TYR A 170 20.52 2.21 -21.57
C TYR A 170 19.31 2.80 -20.82
N ILE A 171 18.12 2.75 -21.41
CA ILE A 171 16.88 3.27 -20.81
C ILE A 171 16.29 2.32 -19.76
N ASN A 172 16.74 1.06 -19.70
CA ASN A 172 16.23 0.10 -18.73
C ASN A 172 16.77 0.40 -17.31
N SER A 173 15.88 0.72 -16.37
CA SER A 173 16.21 1.20 -15.01
C SER A 173 16.69 0.11 -14.03
N GLU A 174 16.67 -1.17 -14.45
CA GLU A 174 16.91 -2.31 -13.56
C GLU A 174 18.36 -2.53 -13.12
N SER A 175 19.34 -1.84 -13.72
CA SER A 175 20.76 -2.00 -13.40
C SER A 175 21.27 -0.96 -12.39
N SER A 176 20.41 -0.44 -11.52
CA SER A 176 20.80 0.49 -10.47
C SER A 176 21.74 -0.21 -9.48
N LEU A 177 23.03 -0.20 -9.83
CA LEU A 177 24.18 -0.36 -8.94
C LEU A 177 23.97 0.51 -7.70
N SER A 178 24.63 0.16 -6.59
CA SER A 178 24.91 1.12 -5.52
C SER A 178 25.43 2.40 -6.17
N GLN A 179 24.63 3.47 -6.14
CA GLN A 179 24.88 4.64 -6.99
C GLN A 179 26.22 5.27 -6.58
N PRO A 180 27.18 5.43 -7.52
CA PRO A 180 28.42 6.11 -7.21
C PRO A 180 28.16 7.60 -6.92
N ASN A 181 29.01 8.23 -6.11
CA ASN A 181 28.95 9.66 -5.76
C ASN A 181 29.12 10.64 -6.96
N TYR A 182 29.19 10.14 -8.19
CA TYR A 182 29.23 10.94 -9.42
C TYR A 182 28.23 10.40 -10.46
N ALA A 183 27.16 9.74 -10.01
CA ALA A 183 26.12 9.24 -10.88
C ALA A 183 25.62 10.38 -11.79
N PHE A 184 25.51 10.11 -13.09
CA PHE A 184 25.02 11.10 -14.03
C PHE A 184 23.53 11.36 -13.80
N GLU A 185 23.18 12.64 -13.67
CA GLU A 185 21.82 13.11 -13.47
C GLU A 185 21.37 14.03 -14.61
N ILE A 186 20.06 14.07 -14.83
CA ILE A 186 19.43 14.99 -15.77
C ILE A 186 18.86 16.17 -14.97
N ASP A 187 19.77 17.08 -14.64
CA ASP A 187 19.65 18.15 -13.65
C ASP A 187 19.55 19.56 -14.27
N LYS A 188 19.59 19.67 -15.60
CA LYS A 188 19.52 20.96 -16.33
C LYS A 188 18.31 21.06 -17.22
N ALA A 189 17.66 22.22 -17.24
CA ALA A 189 16.55 22.49 -18.15
C ALA A 189 16.97 22.36 -19.64
N ASP A 190 18.26 22.56 -19.93
CA ASP A 190 18.81 22.49 -21.29
C ASP A 190 18.60 21.15 -21.98
N TYR A 191 18.45 20.07 -21.21
CA TYR A 191 18.11 18.76 -21.76
C TYR A 191 16.74 18.80 -22.47
N PHE A 192 15.80 19.67 -22.09
CA PHE A 192 14.49 19.82 -22.74
C PHE A 192 14.48 20.80 -23.94
N ASN A 193 15.61 21.45 -24.26
CA ASN A 193 15.69 22.41 -25.37
C ASN A 193 15.49 21.76 -26.74
N SER A 194 15.43 22.57 -27.81
CA SER A 194 15.20 22.08 -29.18
C SER A 194 16.33 21.16 -29.66
N ALA A 195 16.05 20.39 -30.72
CA ALA A 195 16.98 19.45 -31.32
C ALA A 195 18.34 20.10 -31.64
N GLU A 196 18.36 21.32 -32.16
CA GLU A 196 19.57 22.06 -32.50
C GLU A 196 20.41 22.35 -31.25
N SER A 197 19.80 22.92 -30.20
CA SER A 197 20.51 23.22 -28.95
C SER A 197 20.98 21.96 -28.22
N PHE A 198 20.17 20.91 -28.23
CA PHE A 198 20.53 19.63 -27.60
C PHE A 198 21.66 18.93 -28.34
N SER A 199 21.70 18.98 -29.68
CA SER A 199 22.75 18.36 -30.51
C SER A 199 24.15 18.87 -30.19
N THR A 200 24.27 20.13 -29.75
CA THR A 200 25.54 20.77 -29.40
C THR A 200 25.78 20.90 -27.90
N LEU A 201 24.87 20.38 -27.06
CA LEU A 201 24.98 20.49 -25.60
C LEU A 201 26.20 19.69 -25.10
N GLU A 202 27.02 20.31 -24.26
CA GLU A 202 28.14 19.59 -23.65
C GLU A 202 27.62 18.70 -22.51
N ILE A 203 27.70 17.38 -22.71
CA ILE A 203 27.27 16.36 -21.74
C ILE A 203 28.49 15.54 -21.34
N ASN A 204 28.90 15.66 -20.08
CA ASN A 204 30.04 14.97 -19.50
C ASN A 204 29.61 14.18 -18.25
N SER A 205 30.25 13.03 -18.00
CA SER A 205 30.06 12.25 -16.77
C SER A 205 31.40 11.71 -16.30
N LYS A 206 31.61 11.69 -14.97
CA LYS A 206 32.74 10.98 -14.35
C LYS A 206 32.41 9.50 -14.06
N ASP A 207 31.13 9.15 -14.10
CA ASP A 207 30.66 7.77 -13.90
C ASP A 207 30.72 6.97 -15.21
N SER A 208 31.77 6.17 -15.33
CA SER A 208 32.00 5.26 -16.46
C SER A 208 30.98 4.12 -16.59
N LEU A 209 30.09 3.92 -15.61
CA LEU A 209 29.05 2.88 -15.64
C LEU A 209 27.64 3.47 -15.79
N SER A 210 27.52 4.78 -16.00
CA SER A 210 26.22 5.43 -16.09
C SER A 210 25.49 5.09 -17.39
N LEU A 211 24.48 4.23 -17.29
CA LEU A 211 23.61 3.93 -18.43
C LEU A 211 22.85 5.18 -18.91
N LYS A 212 22.41 6.04 -18.01
CA LYS A 212 21.71 7.29 -18.36
C LYS A 212 22.57 8.21 -19.22
N TYR A 213 23.87 8.34 -18.88
CA TYR A 213 24.83 9.12 -19.64
C TYR A 213 24.99 8.57 -21.05
N TYR A 214 25.23 7.26 -21.20
CA TYR A 214 25.39 6.68 -22.53
C TYR A 214 24.09 6.73 -23.34
N GLY A 215 22.94 6.53 -22.71
CA GLY A 215 21.63 6.68 -23.33
C GLY A 215 21.42 8.07 -23.90
N ILE A 216 21.70 9.12 -23.12
CA ILE A 216 21.52 10.51 -23.59
C ILE A 216 22.54 10.90 -24.66
N LYS A 217 23.79 10.38 -24.59
CA LYS A 217 24.81 10.60 -25.61
C LYS A 217 24.42 9.97 -26.95
N VAL A 218 23.94 8.72 -26.94
CA VAL A 218 23.48 8.08 -28.19
C VAL A 218 22.24 8.79 -28.75
N LEU A 219 21.32 9.26 -27.90
CA LEU A 219 20.19 10.10 -28.33
C LEU A 219 20.68 11.43 -28.93
N GLN A 220 21.68 12.08 -28.35
CA GLN A 220 22.32 13.29 -28.89
C GLN A 220 22.94 13.04 -30.27
N ASP A 221 23.65 11.93 -30.44
CA ASP A 221 24.23 11.57 -31.73
C ASP A 221 23.17 11.26 -32.79
N LEU A 222 22.06 10.61 -32.41
CA LEU A 222 20.91 10.37 -33.28
C LEU A 222 20.19 11.68 -33.66
N THR A 223 19.92 12.57 -32.70
CA THR A 223 19.35 13.90 -32.97
C THR A 223 20.24 14.67 -33.93
N SER A 224 21.56 14.66 -33.72
CA SER A 224 22.53 15.34 -34.58
C SER A 224 22.57 14.73 -35.99
N PHE A 225 22.42 13.42 -36.10
CA PHE A 225 22.42 12.70 -37.38
C PHE A 225 21.20 13.06 -38.24
N HIS A 226 20.01 13.14 -37.63
CA HIS A 226 18.77 13.40 -38.36
C HIS A 226 18.38 14.89 -38.46
N LEU A 227 19.17 15.81 -37.88
CA LEU A 227 18.84 17.23 -37.80
C LEU A 227 18.56 17.88 -39.18
N ASN A 228 19.28 17.44 -40.20
CA ASN A 228 19.23 17.99 -41.56
C ASN A 228 18.58 17.03 -42.56
N ASP A 229 17.87 16.00 -42.10
CA ASP A 229 17.19 15.07 -43.00
C ASP A 229 16.08 15.77 -43.79
N LYS A 230 15.97 15.42 -45.08
CA LYS A 230 14.87 15.92 -45.93
C LYS A 230 13.50 15.50 -45.42
N ASN A 231 13.42 14.29 -44.85
CA ASN A 231 12.24 13.80 -44.16
C ASN A 231 12.48 13.95 -42.64
N PRO A 232 11.71 14.78 -41.93
CA PRO A 232 11.91 14.99 -40.49
C PRO A 232 11.30 13.91 -39.60
N ALA A 233 10.62 12.89 -40.17
CA ALA A 233 10.03 11.81 -39.38
C ALA A 233 11.03 11.04 -38.49
N PRO A 234 12.25 10.67 -38.94
CA PRO A 234 13.27 10.07 -38.08
C PRO A 234 13.65 10.96 -36.90
N LEU A 235 13.86 12.26 -37.16
CA LEU A 235 14.18 13.23 -36.13
C LEU A 235 13.05 13.33 -35.10
N VAL A 236 11.80 13.40 -35.52
CA VAL A 236 10.64 13.46 -34.60
C VAL A 236 10.53 12.17 -33.75
N ASP A 237 10.77 10.98 -34.32
CA ASP A 237 10.78 9.71 -33.58
C ASP A 237 11.84 9.71 -32.48
N VAL A 238 13.06 10.16 -32.81
CA VAL A 238 14.17 10.30 -31.86
C VAL A 238 13.85 11.34 -30.80
N GLU A 239 13.31 12.50 -31.18
CA GLU A 239 13.02 13.60 -30.25
C GLU A 239 11.90 13.25 -29.27
N LEU A 240 10.84 12.55 -29.69
CA LEU A 240 9.80 12.08 -28.77
C LEU A 240 10.37 11.06 -27.77
N LYS A 241 11.21 10.12 -28.25
CA LYS A 241 11.89 9.15 -27.38
C LYS A 241 12.85 9.83 -26.39
N ARG A 242 13.60 10.84 -26.86
CA ARG A 242 14.49 11.67 -26.07
C ARG A 242 13.72 12.43 -24.98
N LEU A 243 12.71 13.19 -25.35
CA LEU A 243 11.93 14.00 -24.41
C LEU A 243 11.24 13.13 -23.36
N GLN A 244 10.70 11.97 -23.75
CA GLN A 244 10.12 11.02 -22.79
C GLN A 244 11.18 10.45 -21.84
N PHE A 245 12.36 10.07 -22.36
CA PHE A 245 13.47 9.59 -21.55
C PHE A 245 13.91 10.62 -20.51
N ILE A 246 14.07 11.88 -20.94
CA ILE A 246 14.45 13.00 -20.07
C ILE A 246 13.35 13.27 -19.05
N TYR A 247 12.08 13.29 -19.45
CA TYR A 247 10.96 13.48 -18.53
C TYR A 247 10.89 12.40 -17.43
N ASN A 248 11.09 11.14 -17.82
CA ASN A 248 11.08 10.01 -16.89
C ASN A 248 12.30 10.00 -15.95
N ASN A 249 13.44 10.54 -16.36
CA ASN A 249 14.71 10.46 -15.62
C ASN A 249 15.21 11.78 -15.02
N SER A 250 14.53 12.90 -15.29
CA SER A 250 14.89 14.21 -14.75
C SER A 250 14.48 14.34 -13.29
N ILE A 251 15.39 14.94 -12.53
CA ILE A 251 15.23 15.29 -11.12
C ILE A 251 14.68 16.72 -10.94
N LEU A 252 14.43 17.45 -12.04
CA LEU A 252 13.95 18.83 -11.98
C LEU A 252 12.51 18.92 -11.45
N PRO A 253 12.23 19.82 -10.49
CA PRO A 253 10.87 20.07 -9.98
C PRO A 253 9.89 20.49 -11.09
N GLU A 254 10.36 21.26 -12.07
CA GLU A 254 9.56 21.82 -13.17
C GLU A 254 9.49 20.95 -14.42
N LYS A 255 9.93 19.68 -14.35
CA LYS A 255 10.02 18.78 -15.52
C LYS A 255 8.71 18.60 -16.30
N ASP A 256 7.55 18.64 -15.63
CA ASP A 256 6.22 18.59 -16.28
C ASP A 256 6.03 19.77 -17.24
N SER A 257 6.36 20.98 -16.78
CA SER A 257 6.23 22.20 -17.57
C SER A 257 7.24 22.21 -18.71
N LEU A 258 8.50 21.83 -18.43
CA LEU A 258 9.56 21.74 -19.43
C LEU A 258 9.23 20.73 -20.54
N TYR A 259 8.76 19.54 -20.18
CA TYR A 259 8.33 18.52 -21.13
C TYR A 259 7.18 19.01 -22.00
N TYR A 260 6.12 19.57 -21.38
CA TYR A 260 4.97 20.09 -22.11
C TYR A 260 5.35 21.21 -23.09
N GLN A 261 6.22 22.14 -22.66
CA GLN A 261 6.73 23.21 -23.53
C GLN A 261 7.57 22.66 -24.69
N ALA A 262 8.41 21.66 -24.43
CA ALA A 262 9.26 21.03 -25.44
C ALA A 262 8.43 20.34 -26.54
N ILE A 263 7.45 19.49 -26.18
CA ILE A 263 6.60 18.82 -27.16
C ILE A 263 5.70 19.81 -27.93
N ARG A 264 5.26 20.91 -27.29
CA ARG A 264 4.50 21.98 -27.95
C ARG A 264 5.35 22.73 -28.98
N LYS A 265 6.60 23.04 -28.63
CA LYS A 265 7.56 23.67 -29.55
C LYS A 265 7.85 22.74 -30.73
N LEU A 266 8.10 21.46 -30.47
CA LEU A 266 8.30 20.44 -31.51
C LEU A 266 7.08 20.34 -32.45
N TYR A 267 5.86 20.33 -31.92
CA TYR A 267 4.64 20.33 -32.74
C TYR A 267 4.53 21.57 -33.62
N SER A 268 4.86 22.75 -33.09
CA SER A 268 4.80 24.00 -33.84
C SER A 268 5.75 24.03 -35.05
N GLN A 269 6.92 23.40 -34.93
CA GLN A 269 7.94 23.32 -35.98
C GLN A 269 7.51 22.40 -37.13
N TYR A 270 6.87 21.26 -36.81
CA TYR A 270 6.54 20.22 -37.79
C TYR A 270 5.05 20.12 -38.15
N LYS A 271 4.22 21.06 -37.70
CA LYS A 271 2.74 21.07 -37.82
C LYS A 271 2.20 20.71 -39.22
N LYS A 272 2.92 21.03 -40.29
CA LYS A 272 2.48 20.82 -41.69
C LYS A 272 2.88 19.46 -42.28
N GLN A 273 3.45 18.56 -41.48
CA GLN A 273 3.98 17.27 -41.93
C GLN A 273 3.28 16.11 -41.21
N GLY A 274 3.24 14.93 -41.84
CA GLY A 274 2.57 13.75 -41.28
C GLY A 274 3.05 13.32 -39.88
N CYS A 275 4.36 13.46 -39.61
CA CYS A 275 4.97 13.16 -38.31
C CYS A 275 4.45 14.06 -37.17
N SER A 276 3.79 15.18 -37.46
CA SER A 276 3.17 16.02 -36.43
C SER A 276 2.06 15.30 -35.67
N THR A 277 1.46 14.26 -36.25
CA THR A 277 0.42 13.45 -35.58
C THR A 277 0.96 12.67 -34.38
N ASP A 278 2.22 12.23 -34.40
CA ASP A 278 2.85 11.55 -33.27
C ASP A 278 3.05 12.52 -32.09
N ILE A 279 3.43 13.76 -32.41
CA ILE A 279 3.61 14.81 -31.41
C ILE A 279 2.25 15.24 -30.84
N ALA A 280 1.23 15.37 -31.69
CA ALA A 280 -0.14 15.66 -31.27
C ALA A 280 -0.68 14.58 -30.31
N TYR A 281 -0.43 13.30 -30.61
CA TYR A 281 -0.76 12.19 -29.73
C TYR A 281 -0.04 12.30 -28.38
N ALA A 282 1.27 12.62 -28.35
CA ALA A 282 2.01 12.82 -27.10
C ALA A 282 1.45 13.98 -26.25
N ILE A 283 1.05 15.10 -26.88
CA ILE A 283 0.40 16.22 -26.19
C ILE A 283 -0.97 15.81 -25.65
N ALA A 284 -1.78 15.10 -26.45
CA ALA A 284 -3.10 14.63 -26.02
C ALA A 284 -2.99 13.64 -24.86
N LEU A 285 -1.99 12.75 -24.88
CA LEU A 285 -1.71 11.83 -23.80
C LEU A 285 -1.30 12.55 -22.51
N TYR A 286 -0.46 13.58 -22.59
CA TYR A 286 -0.12 14.43 -21.43
C TYR A 286 -1.38 15.01 -20.77
N TYR A 287 -2.30 15.57 -21.57
CA TYR A 287 -3.56 16.09 -21.07
C TYR A 287 -4.45 15.01 -20.45
N ASN A 288 -4.58 13.84 -21.10
CA ASN A 288 -5.37 12.73 -20.54
C ASN A 288 -4.80 12.23 -19.21
N THR A 289 -3.47 12.14 -19.08
CA THR A 289 -2.80 11.76 -17.83
C THR A 289 -3.05 12.79 -16.73
N LYS A 290 -2.93 14.09 -17.03
CA LYS A 290 -3.24 15.15 -16.07
C LYS A 290 -4.73 15.17 -15.71
N ALA A 291 -5.63 14.80 -16.61
CA ALA A 291 -7.05 14.70 -16.32
C ALA A 291 -7.38 13.61 -15.28
N ASN A 292 -6.55 12.58 -15.12
CA ASN A 292 -6.74 11.54 -14.11
C ASN A 292 -6.51 12.04 -12.67
N SER A 293 -5.83 13.17 -12.49
CA SER A 293 -5.66 13.79 -11.17
C SER A 293 -6.77 14.79 -10.82
N TYR A 294 -7.83 14.88 -11.65
CA TYR A 294 -9.03 15.64 -11.29
C TYR A 294 -9.73 15.01 -10.09
N VAL A 295 -9.96 15.82 -9.05
CA VAL A 295 -10.70 15.42 -7.86
C VAL A 295 -11.98 16.26 -7.78
N PRO A 296 -13.17 15.63 -7.92
CA PRO A 296 -14.44 16.34 -7.78
C PRO A 296 -14.56 17.11 -6.47
N LEU A 297 -15.36 18.19 -6.46
CA LEU A 297 -15.65 19.06 -5.30
C LEU A 297 -14.51 19.94 -4.77
N GLN A 298 -13.32 19.95 -5.39
CA GLN A 298 -12.17 20.73 -4.92
C GLN A 298 -11.72 21.90 -5.80
N GLY A 299 -12.15 21.91 -7.06
CA GLY A 299 -11.80 22.92 -8.05
C GLY A 299 -12.04 22.41 -9.45
N GLU A 300 -11.72 23.24 -10.45
CA GLU A 300 -11.83 22.87 -11.87
C GLU A 300 -10.49 22.50 -12.51
N GLU A 301 -9.43 22.44 -11.70
CA GLU A 301 -8.09 22.08 -12.17
C GLU A 301 -8.12 20.69 -12.83
N ASN A 302 -7.54 20.58 -14.03
CA ASN A 302 -7.49 19.36 -14.86
C ASN A 302 -8.83 18.79 -15.33
N ARG A 303 -9.98 19.32 -14.87
CA ARG A 303 -11.32 18.85 -15.21
C ARG A 303 -11.52 18.70 -16.72
N TRP A 304 -11.17 19.74 -17.48
CA TRP A 304 -11.41 19.87 -18.92
C TRP A 304 -10.32 19.27 -19.81
N PHE A 305 -9.28 18.65 -19.24
CA PHE A 305 -8.11 18.24 -20.02
C PHE A 305 -8.39 17.08 -20.98
N ARG A 306 -9.33 16.17 -20.66
CA ARG A 306 -9.79 15.15 -21.62
C ARG A 306 -10.45 15.76 -22.86
N LYS A 307 -11.22 16.83 -22.69
CA LYS A 307 -11.81 17.58 -23.81
C LYS A 307 -10.73 18.25 -24.67
N GLN A 308 -9.68 18.79 -24.05
CA GLN A 308 -8.52 19.33 -24.77
C GLN A 308 -7.74 18.25 -25.52
N ALA A 309 -7.54 17.07 -24.91
CA ALA A 309 -6.92 15.92 -25.57
C ALA A 309 -7.69 15.50 -26.82
N ILE A 310 -9.03 15.38 -26.74
CA ILE A 310 -9.89 15.07 -27.89
C ILE A 310 -9.73 16.11 -29.01
N ALA A 311 -9.76 17.41 -28.68
CA ALA A 311 -9.62 18.47 -29.69
C ALA A 311 -8.27 18.42 -30.44
N ILE A 312 -7.19 18.05 -29.74
CA ILE A 312 -5.87 17.85 -30.35
C ILE A 312 -5.89 16.62 -31.27
N CYS A 313 -6.44 15.51 -30.81
CA CYS A 313 -6.59 14.30 -31.60
C CYS A 313 -7.43 14.54 -32.86
N ASP A 314 -8.58 15.23 -32.75
CA ASP A 314 -9.44 15.59 -33.89
C ASP A 314 -8.69 16.38 -34.96
N SER A 315 -7.91 17.37 -34.53
CA SER A 315 -7.11 18.20 -35.43
C SER A 315 -6.04 17.38 -36.16
N ALA A 316 -5.41 16.41 -35.48
CA ALA A 316 -4.40 15.52 -36.07
C ALA A 316 -5.02 14.54 -37.08
N ILE A 317 -6.15 13.92 -36.72
CA ILE A 317 -6.88 12.97 -37.58
C ILE A 317 -7.38 13.66 -38.85
N GLN A 318 -7.91 14.88 -38.75
CA GLN A 318 -8.41 15.62 -39.91
C GLN A 318 -7.29 15.99 -40.89
N GLN A 319 -6.11 16.36 -40.39
CA GLN A 319 -4.99 16.80 -41.23
C GLN A 319 -4.27 15.62 -41.90
N PHE A 320 -4.05 14.52 -41.17
CA PHE A 320 -3.26 13.39 -41.67
C PHE A 320 -3.87 12.03 -41.27
N PRO A 321 -5.03 11.63 -41.83
CA PRO A 321 -5.82 10.49 -41.36
C PRO A 321 -5.15 9.12 -41.52
N LYS A 322 -4.12 9.01 -42.38
CA LYS A 322 -3.42 7.74 -42.67
C LYS A 322 -2.17 7.52 -41.81
N GLU A 323 -1.72 8.54 -41.08
CA GLU A 323 -0.51 8.45 -40.27
C GLU A 323 -0.77 7.63 -38.99
N ILE A 324 0.25 6.93 -38.51
CA ILE A 324 0.15 6.08 -37.30
C ILE A 324 -0.25 6.93 -36.08
N GLY A 325 0.28 8.15 -35.94
CA GLY A 325 -0.11 9.06 -34.86
C GLY A 325 -1.60 9.42 -34.88
N ALA A 326 -2.23 9.48 -36.05
CA ALA A 326 -3.69 9.69 -36.16
C ALA A 326 -4.47 8.44 -35.71
N GLN A 327 -3.95 7.23 -35.98
CA GLN A 327 -4.53 5.98 -35.46
C GLN A 327 -4.40 5.91 -33.92
N HIS A 328 -3.26 6.32 -33.36
CA HIS A 328 -3.10 6.46 -31.91
C HIS A 328 -4.04 7.50 -31.31
N CYS A 329 -4.28 8.61 -32.01
CA CYS A 329 -5.30 9.60 -31.63
C CYS A 329 -6.72 9.01 -31.64
N ASN A 330 -7.08 8.19 -32.64
CA ASN A 330 -8.36 7.48 -32.68
C ASN A 330 -8.51 6.52 -31.50
N TYR A 331 -7.47 5.75 -31.19
CA TYR A 331 -7.41 4.91 -30.00
C TYR A 331 -7.65 5.70 -28.72
N LEU A 332 -6.88 6.77 -28.46
CA LEU A 332 -7.02 7.59 -27.27
C LEU A 332 -8.41 8.23 -27.16
N LYS A 333 -8.97 8.72 -28.27
CA LYS A 333 -10.35 9.22 -28.27
C LYS A 333 -11.33 8.13 -27.85
N SER A 334 -11.19 6.91 -28.40
CA SER A 334 -12.08 5.78 -28.06
C SER A 334 -12.05 5.41 -26.57
N THR A 335 -10.91 5.60 -25.88
CA THR A 335 -10.80 5.38 -24.43
C THR A 335 -11.32 6.56 -23.58
N ILE A 336 -11.29 7.79 -24.10
CA ILE A 336 -11.82 8.97 -23.41
C ILE A 336 -13.36 9.02 -23.45
N VAL A 337 -13.96 8.64 -24.58
CA VAL A 337 -15.41 8.72 -24.80
C VAL A 337 -16.20 7.51 -24.26
N VAL A 338 -15.51 6.56 -23.60
CA VAL A 338 -16.13 5.38 -22.99
C VAL A 338 -17.31 5.78 -22.11
N LYS A 339 -18.45 5.15 -22.35
CA LYS A 339 -19.66 5.24 -21.55
C LYS A 339 -19.59 4.23 -20.43
N SER A 340 -19.98 4.62 -19.22
CA SER A 340 -20.11 3.71 -18.10
C SER A 340 -21.13 4.23 -17.11
N TYR A 341 -21.81 3.33 -16.41
CA TYR A 341 -22.60 3.67 -15.22
C TYR A 341 -22.67 2.48 -14.27
N SER A 342 -22.88 2.76 -12.98
CA SER A 342 -23.09 1.75 -11.94
C SER A 342 -24.07 2.28 -10.90
N ILE A 343 -24.92 1.42 -10.36
CA ILE A 343 -25.88 1.78 -9.31
C ILE A 343 -25.54 1.03 -8.04
N ILE A 344 -25.55 1.74 -6.91
CA ILE A 344 -25.44 1.20 -5.57
C ILE A 344 -26.76 1.48 -4.86
N THR A 345 -27.46 0.42 -4.45
CA THR A 345 -28.70 0.50 -3.67
C THR A 345 -28.47 0.03 -2.24
N ASP A 346 -29.41 0.27 -1.34
CA ASP A 346 -29.51 -0.56 -0.15
C ASP A 346 -29.75 -2.03 -0.56
N GLU A 347 -29.22 -3.00 0.21
CA GLU A 347 -29.60 -4.41 0.03
C GLU A 347 -31.05 -4.64 0.49
N VAL A 348 -31.45 -3.92 1.56
CA VAL A 348 -32.81 -3.91 2.11
C VAL A 348 -33.27 -2.48 2.36
N ALA A 349 -34.29 -2.06 1.64
CA ALA A 349 -34.97 -0.77 1.77
C ALA A 349 -36.18 -0.85 2.72
N ASP A 350 -36.60 0.32 3.17
CA ASP A 350 -37.75 0.50 4.05
C ASP A 350 -39.06 0.39 3.26
N ALA A 351 -40.04 -0.34 3.81
CA ALA A 351 -41.30 -0.54 3.13
C ALA A 351 -42.16 0.72 3.07
N ASN A 352 -42.92 0.86 1.97
CA ASN A 352 -43.87 1.94 1.75
C ASN A 352 -43.26 3.36 1.74
N GLN A 353 -41.94 3.48 1.62
CA GLN A 353 -41.22 4.76 1.53
C GLN A 353 -40.25 4.76 0.34
N PRO A 354 -39.96 5.92 -0.27
CA PRO A 354 -38.89 6.01 -1.26
C PRO A 354 -37.55 5.60 -0.66
N SER A 355 -36.70 4.95 -1.47
CA SER A 355 -35.33 4.62 -1.08
C SER A 355 -34.32 5.34 -1.98
N LYS A 356 -33.10 5.49 -1.50
CA LYS A 356 -32.04 6.19 -2.23
C LYS A 356 -31.09 5.21 -2.92
N ALA A 357 -30.50 5.63 -4.03
CA ALA A 357 -29.39 4.92 -4.66
C ALA A 357 -28.30 5.90 -5.13
N LEU A 358 -27.04 5.48 -5.08
CA LEU A 358 -25.92 6.20 -5.71
C LEU A 358 -25.75 5.70 -7.14
N LEU A 359 -25.72 6.63 -8.09
CA LEU A 359 -25.44 6.36 -9.49
C LEU A 359 -24.12 7.03 -9.87
N ASN A 360 -23.10 6.21 -10.16
CA ASN A 360 -21.88 6.69 -10.81
C ASN A 360 -22.04 6.59 -12.31
N TYR A 361 -21.58 7.59 -13.07
CA TYR A 361 -21.70 7.60 -14.53
C TYR A 361 -20.57 8.39 -15.20
N ARG A 362 -20.35 8.09 -16.48
CA ARG A 362 -19.44 8.79 -17.38
C ARG A 362 -20.00 8.74 -18.78
N ASN A 363 -20.09 9.90 -19.45
CA ASN A 363 -20.54 10.03 -20.84
C ASN A 363 -21.94 9.44 -21.12
N VAL A 364 -22.84 9.48 -20.14
CA VAL A 364 -24.24 9.04 -20.28
C VAL A 364 -25.16 10.20 -19.96
N ASP A 365 -26.12 10.48 -20.84
CA ASP A 365 -27.04 11.62 -20.72
C ASP A 365 -28.36 11.23 -20.04
N LYS A 366 -28.79 9.98 -20.22
CA LYS A 366 -30.09 9.50 -19.73
C LYS A 366 -30.04 8.01 -19.44
N LEU A 367 -30.73 7.59 -18.37
CA LEU A 367 -30.97 6.19 -18.04
C LEU A 367 -32.47 5.93 -17.89
N TYR A 368 -32.90 4.75 -18.31
CA TYR A 368 -34.24 4.23 -18.15
C TYR A 368 -34.24 3.21 -17.01
N MET A 369 -35.15 3.38 -16.06
CA MET A 369 -35.19 2.63 -14.82
C MET A 369 -36.46 1.78 -14.77
N ARG A 370 -36.32 0.53 -14.33
CA ARG A 370 -37.43 -0.37 -14.04
C ARG A 370 -37.21 -1.04 -12.70
N VAL A 371 -38.28 -1.28 -11.97
CA VAL A 371 -38.27 -2.16 -10.81
C VAL A 371 -39.26 -3.27 -11.06
N ILE A 372 -38.79 -4.51 -10.99
CA ILE A 372 -39.61 -5.72 -11.15
C ILE A 372 -39.72 -6.45 -9.81
N LYS A 373 -40.89 -7.01 -9.51
CA LYS A 373 -41.09 -7.88 -8.36
C LYS A 373 -40.82 -9.33 -8.77
N ILE A 374 -40.08 -10.08 -7.94
CA ILE A 374 -39.73 -11.47 -8.24
C ILE A 374 -39.73 -12.32 -6.97
N ASP A 375 -39.99 -13.61 -7.12
CA ASP A 375 -39.79 -14.61 -6.07
C ASP A 375 -38.30 -14.90 -5.87
N ASP A 376 -37.83 -14.98 -4.62
CA ASP A 376 -36.40 -15.13 -4.28
C ASP A 376 -35.81 -16.45 -4.80
N GLU A 377 -36.55 -17.56 -4.67
CA GLU A 377 -36.10 -18.86 -5.18
C GLU A 377 -35.98 -18.82 -6.70
N LYS A 378 -36.94 -18.20 -7.40
CA LYS A 378 -36.89 -17.98 -8.84
C LYS A 378 -35.70 -17.10 -9.24
N TYR A 379 -35.48 -15.98 -8.55
CA TYR A 379 -34.35 -15.07 -8.83
C TYR A 379 -33.00 -15.76 -8.64
N TYR A 380 -32.84 -16.50 -7.54
CA TYR A 380 -31.63 -17.26 -7.29
C TYR A 380 -31.37 -18.29 -8.39
N LYS A 381 -32.37 -19.12 -8.76
CA LYS A 381 -32.21 -20.12 -9.82
C LYS A 381 -31.84 -19.46 -11.16
N MET A 382 -32.45 -18.32 -11.48
CA MET A 382 -32.14 -17.56 -12.69
C MET A 382 -30.70 -17.05 -12.70
N THR A 383 -30.24 -16.42 -11.62
CA THR A 383 -28.89 -15.82 -11.53
C THR A 383 -27.78 -16.86 -11.39
N ARG A 384 -28.11 -18.07 -10.90
CA ARG A 384 -27.18 -19.20 -10.83
C ARG A 384 -27.00 -19.90 -12.17
N ASN A 385 -28.09 -20.07 -12.93
CA ASN A 385 -28.12 -20.86 -14.16
C ASN A 385 -27.87 -20.03 -15.43
N SER A 386 -28.03 -18.71 -15.38
CA SER A 386 -27.86 -17.81 -16.51
C SER A 386 -27.03 -16.60 -16.10
N TYR A 387 -26.24 -16.09 -17.05
CA TYR A 387 -25.46 -14.87 -16.89
C TYR A 387 -25.50 -14.04 -18.18
N GLY A 388 -25.08 -12.79 -18.10
CA GLY A 388 -24.99 -11.90 -19.26
C GLY A 388 -26.33 -11.68 -19.96
N GLU A 389 -26.34 -11.77 -21.30
CA GLU A 389 -27.50 -11.44 -22.13
C GLU A 389 -28.74 -12.28 -21.81
N GLU A 390 -28.55 -13.58 -21.57
CA GLU A 390 -29.66 -14.51 -21.30
C GLU A 390 -30.40 -14.12 -20.01
N LEU A 391 -29.65 -13.80 -18.96
CA LEU A 391 -30.23 -13.37 -17.69
C LEU A 391 -30.96 -12.03 -17.85
N VAL A 392 -30.36 -11.05 -18.54
CA VAL A 392 -30.99 -9.76 -18.80
C VAL A 392 -32.32 -9.92 -19.54
N LYS A 393 -32.37 -10.74 -20.60
CA LYS A 393 -33.62 -11.01 -21.33
C LYS A 393 -34.71 -11.56 -20.41
N LYS A 394 -34.38 -12.56 -19.60
CA LYS A 394 -35.33 -13.17 -18.65
C LYS A 394 -35.84 -12.17 -17.59
N LEU A 395 -35.01 -11.22 -17.17
CA LEU A 395 -35.42 -10.16 -16.23
C LEU A 395 -36.32 -9.12 -16.90
N VAL A 396 -36.00 -8.71 -18.13
CA VAL A 396 -36.75 -7.69 -18.88
C VAL A 396 -38.14 -8.17 -19.31
N GLU A 397 -38.35 -9.49 -19.46
CA GLU A 397 -39.66 -10.10 -19.74
C GLU A 397 -40.64 -10.01 -18.57
N ILE A 398 -40.16 -9.75 -17.35
CA ILE A 398 -41.00 -9.62 -16.16
C ILE A 398 -41.67 -8.24 -16.19
N THR A 399 -42.99 -8.22 -15.97
CA THR A 399 -43.77 -6.97 -15.94
C THR A 399 -43.24 -6.01 -14.87
N PRO A 400 -42.88 -4.76 -15.22
CA PRO A 400 -42.37 -3.79 -14.26
C PRO A 400 -43.46 -3.31 -13.31
N GLU A 401 -43.10 -3.20 -12.04
CA GLU A 401 -43.91 -2.60 -10.97
C GLU A 401 -43.87 -1.06 -11.05
N LYS A 402 -42.69 -0.52 -11.36
CA LYS A 402 -42.42 0.92 -11.53
C LYS A 402 -41.48 1.13 -12.71
N GLU A 403 -41.71 2.22 -13.44
CA GLU A 403 -40.84 2.68 -14.52
C GLU A 403 -40.66 4.19 -14.43
N TRP A 404 -39.44 4.67 -14.66
CA TRP A 404 -39.14 6.10 -14.77
C TRP A 404 -37.84 6.29 -15.57
N SER A 405 -37.46 7.54 -15.81
CA SER A 405 -36.15 7.87 -16.40
C SER A 405 -35.41 8.88 -15.55
N VAL A 406 -34.08 8.83 -15.60
CA VAL A 406 -33.18 9.77 -14.94
C VAL A 406 -32.41 10.52 -16.02
N GLU A 407 -32.58 11.83 -16.06
CA GLU A 407 -31.74 12.73 -16.88
C GLU A 407 -30.46 13.06 -16.10
N LEU A 408 -29.32 12.86 -16.75
CA LEU A 408 -27.98 13.05 -16.18
C LEU A 408 -27.32 14.29 -16.78
N LYS A 409 -26.59 15.02 -15.95
CA LYS A 409 -25.85 16.20 -16.41
C LYS A 409 -24.51 15.75 -16.99
N ASN A 410 -24.41 15.68 -18.31
CA ASN A 410 -23.16 15.41 -19.02
C ASN A 410 -22.58 16.72 -19.57
N GLU A 411 -21.56 17.26 -18.90
CA GLU A 411 -20.92 18.51 -19.33
C GLU A 411 -19.83 18.27 -20.41
N HIS A 412 -19.66 17.02 -20.85
CA HIS A 412 -18.63 16.58 -21.78
C HIS A 412 -17.21 16.98 -21.34
N ASP A 413 -16.95 16.91 -20.03
CA ASP A 413 -15.60 16.93 -19.46
C ASP A 413 -14.95 15.53 -19.48
N TYR A 414 -15.75 14.50 -19.79
CA TYR A 414 -15.37 13.09 -19.88
C TYR A 414 -14.85 12.51 -18.55
N GLN A 415 -15.20 13.13 -17.43
CA GLN A 415 -14.86 12.67 -16.09
C GLN A 415 -15.94 11.72 -15.54
N ASN A 416 -15.59 10.98 -14.49
CA ASN A 416 -16.58 10.22 -13.73
C ASN A 416 -17.31 11.15 -12.77
N HIS A 417 -18.63 11.06 -12.72
CA HIS A 417 -19.49 11.79 -11.80
C HIS A 417 -20.39 10.84 -11.03
N ALA A 418 -20.89 11.30 -9.89
CA ALA A 418 -21.80 10.59 -9.02
C ALA A 418 -22.98 11.48 -8.62
N VAL A 419 -24.18 10.89 -8.65
CA VAL A 419 -25.45 11.53 -8.27
C VAL A 419 -26.24 10.58 -7.37
N GLU A 420 -27.06 11.15 -6.48
CA GLU A 420 -28.06 10.39 -5.73
C GLU A 420 -29.42 10.44 -6.48
N ILE A 421 -30.06 9.28 -6.62
CA ILE A 421 -31.39 9.14 -7.24
C ILE A 421 -32.40 8.52 -6.27
N SER A 422 -33.69 8.78 -6.51
CA SER A 422 -34.81 8.24 -5.72
C SER A 422 -35.42 7.03 -6.43
N ILE A 423 -35.52 5.91 -5.71
CA ILE A 423 -36.33 4.75 -6.09
C ILE A 423 -37.73 4.96 -5.50
N PRO A 424 -38.80 4.89 -6.31
CA PRO A 424 -40.16 5.05 -5.83
C PRO A 424 -40.49 4.10 -4.67
N LYS A 425 -41.45 4.47 -3.82
CA LYS A 425 -41.91 3.59 -2.74
C LYS A 425 -42.41 2.24 -3.28
N LEU A 426 -42.05 1.17 -2.58
CA LEU A 426 -42.38 -0.21 -2.91
C LEU A 426 -43.05 -0.89 -1.70
N ASP A 427 -43.90 -1.87 -1.96
CA ASP A 427 -44.50 -2.74 -0.94
C ASP A 427 -43.50 -3.83 -0.53
N TYR A 428 -43.83 -4.62 0.50
CA TYR A 428 -42.97 -5.74 0.94
C TYR A 428 -42.71 -6.75 -0.18
N GLY A 429 -41.46 -7.22 -0.25
CA GLY A 429 -41.04 -8.31 -1.13
C GLY A 429 -39.64 -8.15 -1.71
N HIS A 430 -39.31 -9.05 -2.63
CA HIS A 430 -38.04 -9.06 -3.35
C HIS A 430 -38.19 -8.44 -4.74
N TYR A 431 -37.29 -7.53 -5.06
CA TYR A 431 -37.29 -6.74 -6.27
C TYR A 431 -35.93 -6.77 -6.96
N VAL A 432 -35.94 -6.51 -8.26
CA VAL A 432 -34.73 -6.23 -9.03
C VAL A 432 -34.86 -4.85 -9.66
N VAL A 433 -33.88 -4.00 -9.37
CA VAL A 433 -33.75 -2.67 -9.96
C VAL A 433 -32.95 -2.80 -11.24
N LEU A 434 -33.57 -2.53 -12.38
CA LEU A 434 -32.97 -2.53 -13.71
C LEU A 434 -32.70 -1.09 -14.15
N ALA A 435 -31.55 -0.87 -14.77
CA ALA A 435 -31.21 0.40 -15.40
C ALA A 435 -30.61 0.16 -16.78
N ALA A 436 -31.09 0.87 -17.80
CA ALA A 436 -30.63 0.72 -19.17
C ALA A 436 -30.30 2.07 -19.83
N SER A 437 -29.37 2.04 -20.78
CA SER A 437 -29.08 3.19 -21.64
C SER A 437 -30.18 3.49 -22.67
N ASN A 438 -31.12 2.55 -22.88
CA ASN A 438 -32.27 2.73 -23.77
C ASN A 438 -33.59 2.22 -23.18
N ALA A 439 -34.71 2.74 -23.70
CA ALA A 439 -36.06 2.42 -23.19
C ALA A 439 -36.49 0.96 -23.43
N SER A 440 -35.86 0.27 -24.38
CA SER A 440 -36.17 -1.12 -24.71
C SER A 440 -35.34 -2.14 -23.93
N PHE A 441 -34.39 -1.71 -23.09
CA PHE A 441 -33.52 -2.58 -22.29
C PHE A 441 -32.79 -3.64 -23.13
N THR A 442 -32.30 -3.23 -24.31
CA THR A 442 -31.49 -4.09 -25.17
C THR A 442 -30.02 -4.01 -24.79
N THR A 443 -29.24 -5.04 -25.09
CA THR A 443 -27.82 -5.13 -24.70
C THR A 443 -26.86 -4.95 -25.87
N ASN A 444 -27.34 -4.96 -27.11
CA ASN A 444 -26.52 -4.73 -28.30
C ASN A 444 -26.36 -3.23 -28.52
N LYS A 445 -25.11 -2.74 -28.56
CA LYS A 445 -24.72 -1.32 -28.61
C LYS A 445 -25.32 -0.48 -27.49
N GLU A 446 -25.76 -1.13 -26.42
CA GLU A 446 -26.47 -0.57 -25.29
C GLU A 446 -26.07 -1.35 -24.04
N ALA A 447 -26.38 -0.82 -22.86
CA ALA A 447 -26.10 -1.49 -21.61
C ALA A 447 -27.35 -1.62 -20.75
N VAL A 448 -27.39 -2.72 -20.00
CA VAL A 448 -28.38 -2.96 -18.96
C VAL A 448 -27.65 -3.40 -17.70
N SER A 449 -27.99 -2.80 -16.57
CA SER A 449 -27.56 -3.25 -15.25
C SER A 449 -28.76 -3.68 -14.42
N TYR A 450 -28.50 -4.58 -13.47
CA TYR A 450 -29.48 -5.08 -12.52
C TYR A 450 -28.89 -5.15 -11.12
N SER A 451 -29.69 -4.83 -10.10
CA SER A 451 -29.35 -4.96 -8.68
C SER A 451 -30.51 -5.59 -7.92
N SER A 452 -30.21 -6.51 -7.00
CA SER A 452 -31.20 -7.08 -6.09
C SER A 452 -31.54 -6.09 -4.98
N LEU A 453 -32.82 -5.96 -4.65
CA LEU A 453 -33.33 -5.08 -3.61
C LEU A 453 -34.44 -5.80 -2.83
N TRP A 454 -34.26 -5.98 -1.53
CA TRP A 454 -35.34 -6.38 -0.64
C TRP A 454 -36.07 -5.15 -0.09
N VAL A 455 -37.36 -5.28 0.15
CA VAL A 455 -38.17 -4.28 0.85
C VAL A 455 -38.81 -4.98 2.05
N SER A 456 -38.26 -4.74 3.24
CA SER A 456 -38.60 -5.48 4.45
C SER A 456 -38.32 -4.68 5.72
N ASP A 457 -39.22 -4.79 6.70
CA ASP A 457 -39.02 -4.27 8.04
C ASP A 457 -38.26 -5.25 8.94
N ILE A 458 -37.94 -6.45 8.45
CA ILE A 458 -37.15 -7.43 9.18
C ILE A 458 -35.66 -7.05 9.08
N SER A 459 -35.01 -7.07 10.24
CA SER A 459 -33.56 -7.02 10.38
C SER A 459 -33.10 -8.07 11.38
N TYR A 460 -31.81 -8.39 11.41
CA TYR A 460 -31.28 -9.38 12.35
C TYR A 460 -29.90 -8.99 12.87
N LEU A 461 -29.64 -9.45 14.08
CA LEU A 461 -28.31 -9.58 14.66
C LEU A 461 -27.95 -11.05 14.70
N SER A 462 -26.68 -11.38 14.47
CA SER A 462 -26.22 -12.75 14.56
C SER A 462 -24.83 -12.87 15.19
N ARG A 463 -24.53 -14.01 15.83
CA ARG A 463 -23.18 -14.33 16.31
C ARG A 463 -22.99 -15.84 16.42
N ASN A 464 -21.73 -16.26 16.39
CA ASN A 464 -21.34 -17.65 16.63
C ASN A 464 -20.83 -17.82 18.07
N ALA A 465 -21.42 -18.74 18.82
CA ALA A 465 -21.01 -19.10 20.18
C ALA A 465 -19.82 -20.07 20.18
N ALA A 466 -19.18 -20.26 21.33
CA ALA A 466 -18.00 -21.11 21.45
C ALA A 466 -18.26 -22.58 21.09
N ASP A 467 -19.47 -23.09 21.32
CA ASP A 467 -19.88 -24.46 21.00
C ASP A 467 -20.28 -24.67 19.53
N GLY A 468 -20.20 -23.63 18.70
CA GLY A 468 -20.63 -23.63 17.29
C GLY A 468 -22.12 -23.32 17.10
N THR A 469 -22.87 -23.03 18.16
CA THR A 469 -24.26 -22.57 18.07
C THR A 469 -24.31 -21.18 17.43
N TYR A 470 -25.20 -21.01 16.47
CA TYR A 470 -25.45 -19.71 15.86
C TYR A 470 -26.65 -19.05 16.52
N GLU A 471 -26.44 -17.90 17.14
CA GLU A 471 -27.48 -17.12 17.81
C GLU A 471 -27.98 -16.02 16.89
N PHE A 472 -29.30 -15.82 16.87
CA PHE A 472 -29.96 -14.77 16.11
C PHE A 472 -30.92 -13.98 16.99
N THR A 473 -30.95 -12.66 16.78
CA THR A 473 -31.99 -11.78 17.33
C THR A 473 -32.62 -11.00 16.18
N VAL A 474 -33.89 -11.27 15.89
CA VAL A 474 -34.67 -10.63 14.83
C VAL A 474 -35.37 -9.39 15.37
N LEU A 475 -35.11 -8.26 14.73
CA LEU A 475 -35.52 -6.93 15.17
C LEU A 475 -36.21 -6.19 14.03
N ASN A 476 -37.11 -5.28 14.36
CA ASN A 476 -37.69 -4.38 13.38
C ASN A 476 -36.64 -3.34 12.94
N ARG A 477 -36.40 -3.23 11.64
CA ARG A 477 -35.38 -2.41 10.98
C ARG A 477 -35.45 -0.92 11.31
N GLN A 478 -36.67 -0.39 11.46
CA GLN A 478 -36.89 1.02 11.79
C GLN A 478 -36.79 1.30 13.28
N THR A 479 -37.35 0.44 14.13
CA THR A 479 -37.52 0.73 15.55
C THR A 479 -36.50 0.05 16.47
N GLY A 480 -35.86 -1.01 16.00
CA GLY A 480 -34.99 -1.89 16.80
C GLY A 480 -35.76 -2.76 17.79
N ASN A 481 -37.09 -2.80 17.73
CA ASN A 481 -37.88 -3.62 18.62
C ASN A 481 -37.77 -5.10 18.27
N PRO A 482 -37.64 -6.00 19.27
CA PRO A 482 -37.74 -7.44 19.04
C PRO A 482 -39.02 -7.87 18.33
N MET A 483 -38.86 -8.74 17.34
CA MET A 483 -39.97 -9.27 16.55
C MET A 483 -40.28 -10.71 16.99
N GLN A 484 -41.36 -10.89 17.75
CA GLN A 484 -41.87 -12.20 18.13
C GLN A 484 -42.61 -12.89 16.96
N ASN A 485 -42.61 -14.23 16.99
CA ASN A 485 -43.33 -15.12 16.06
C ASN A 485 -42.89 -14.99 14.59
N VAL A 486 -41.66 -14.54 14.33
CA VAL A 486 -41.05 -14.59 13.00
C VAL A 486 -40.63 -16.03 12.73
N LYS A 487 -41.04 -16.58 11.60
CA LYS A 487 -40.61 -17.90 11.15
C LYS A 487 -39.27 -17.78 10.44
N ALA A 488 -38.23 -18.39 10.99
CA ALA A 488 -36.89 -18.44 10.42
C ALA A 488 -36.62 -19.83 9.82
N THR A 489 -36.52 -19.92 8.50
CA THR A 489 -36.27 -21.18 7.78
C THR A 489 -34.84 -21.25 7.30
N LEU A 490 -34.14 -22.33 7.65
CA LEU A 490 -32.74 -22.57 7.28
C LEU A 490 -32.66 -23.31 5.94
N PHE A 491 -31.88 -22.77 5.01
CA PHE A 491 -31.60 -23.38 3.72
C PHE A 491 -30.11 -23.65 3.55
N GLU A 492 -29.76 -24.87 3.15
CA GLU A 492 -28.39 -25.27 2.81
C GLU A 492 -28.32 -25.58 1.33
N GLU A 493 -27.36 -24.98 0.63
CA GLU A 493 -27.08 -25.25 -0.78
C GLU A 493 -26.24 -26.52 -0.87
N LYS A 494 -26.75 -27.57 -1.52
CA LYS A 494 -26.01 -28.82 -1.75
C LYS A 494 -26.00 -29.17 -3.22
N TYR A 495 -24.83 -29.46 -3.76
CA TYR A 495 -24.70 -29.96 -5.12
C TYR A 495 -25.32 -31.35 -5.24
N ASN A 496 -26.30 -31.50 -6.12
CA ASN A 496 -26.85 -32.79 -6.49
C ASN A 496 -26.10 -33.30 -7.73
N TYR A 497 -25.27 -34.32 -7.56
CA TYR A 497 -24.47 -34.92 -8.64
C TYR A 497 -25.32 -35.61 -9.72
N ILE A 498 -26.59 -35.93 -9.44
CA ILE A 498 -27.51 -36.57 -10.39
C ILE A 498 -28.07 -35.52 -11.35
N SER A 499 -28.68 -34.45 -10.83
CA SER A 499 -29.20 -33.34 -11.65
C SER A 499 -28.09 -32.41 -12.14
N ARG A 500 -26.88 -32.52 -11.57
CA ARG A 500 -25.74 -31.61 -11.78
C ARG A 500 -26.05 -30.15 -11.43
N GLU A 501 -26.98 -29.95 -10.50
CA GLU A 501 -27.46 -28.65 -10.05
C GLU A 501 -27.32 -28.49 -8.53
N TYR A 502 -27.26 -27.26 -8.07
CA TYR A 502 -27.33 -26.96 -6.64
C TYR A 502 -28.78 -26.88 -6.18
N GLU A 503 -29.10 -27.64 -5.12
CA GLU A 503 -30.44 -27.65 -4.53
C GLU A 503 -30.43 -26.97 -3.17
N PHE A 504 -31.41 -26.09 -2.93
CA PHE A 504 -31.70 -25.59 -1.59
C PHE A 504 -32.47 -26.64 -0.80
N ARG A 505 -31.82 -27.19 0.20
CA ARG A 505 -32.47 -28.13 1.13
C ARG A 505 -32.85 -27.39 2.39
N LYS A 506 -34.14 -27.40 2.71
CA LYS A 506 -34.64 -26.95 4.00
C LYS A 506 -34.06 -27.84 5.10
N LYS A 507 -33.29 -27.26 6.02
CA LYS A 507 -32.61 -27.98 7.11
C LYS A 507 -33.28 -27.84 8.46
N GLY A 508 -34.02 -26.75 8.67
CA GLY A 508 -34.73 -26.49 9.91
C GLY A 508 -35.67 -25.32 9.79
N SER A 509 -36.59 -25.18 10.73
CA SER A 509 -37.47 -24.03 10.89
C SER A 509 -37.55 -23.69 12.36
N TYR A 510 -37.40 -22.41 12.67
CA TYR A 510 -37.43 -21.88 14.03
C TYR A 510 -38.47 -20.76 14.10
N THR A 511 -38.89 -20.43 15.32
CA THR A 511 -39.80 -19.30 15.57
C THR A 511 -39.19 -18.45 16.66
N THR A 512 -39.16 -17.14 16.44
CA THR A 512 -38.59 -16.21 17.41
C THR A 512 -39.45 -16.09 18.65
N ASP A 513 -38.79 -16.02 19.81
CA ASP A 513 -39.46 -15.75 21.09
C ASP A 513 -39.85 -14.27 21.25
N LYS A 514 -40.33 -13.89 22.45
CA LYS A 514 -40.72 -12.51 22.79
C LYS A 514 -39.58 -11.49 22.66
N ASP A 515 -38.34 -11.94 22.75
CA ASP A 515 -37.12 -11.14 22.64
C ASP A 515 -36.55 -11.21 21.22
N GLY A 516 -37.32 -11.75 20.26
CA GLY A 516 -36.92 -11.87 18.86
C GLY A 516 -35.84 -12.93 18.66
N PHE A 517 -35.54 -13.73 19.68
CA PHE A 517 -34.38 -14.60 19.72
C PHE A 517 -34.72 -16.00 19.21
N PHE A 518 -33.76 -16.62 18.51
CA PHE A 518 -33.71 -18.05 18.28
C PHE A 518 -32.25 -18.48 18.11
N LYS A 519 -31.99 -19.79 18.22
CA LYS A 519 -30.66 -20.35 18.02
C LYS A 519 -30.69 -21.55 17.09
N VAL A 520 -29.61 -21.70 16.35
CA VAL A 520 -29.32 -22.83 15.47
C VAL A 520 -28.20 -23.63 16.13
N GLU A 521 -28.53 -24.82 16.62
CA GLU A 521 -27.58 -25.69 17.30
C GLU A 521 -26.33 -25.97 16.45
N GLY A 522 -25.19 -26.11 17.12
CA GLY A 522 -23.91 -26.43 16.49
C GLY A 522 -23.92 -27.77 15.75
N VAL A 523 -23.09 -27.88 14.71
CA VAL A 523 -22.87 -29.09 13.92
C VAL A 523 -21.43 -29.58 14.03
N THR A 524 -21.19 -30.87 13.81
CA THR A 524 -19.85 -31.49 13.87
C THR A 524 -18.98 -31.08 12.69
N ASP A 525 -19.56 -31.05 11.49
CA ASP A 525 -18.91 -30.60 10.27
C ASP A 525 -19.24 -29.14 9.98
N TYR A 526 -18.35 -28.42 9.31
CA TYR A 526 -18.66 -27.07 8.87
C TYR A 526 -19.82 -27.09 7.86
N ARG A 527 -20.69 -26.08 7.90
CA ARG A 527 -21.74 -25.89 6.90
C ARG A 527 -21.96 -24.41 6.58
N TYR A 528 -22.47 -24.19 5.37
CA TYR A 528 -22.96 -22.88 4.93
C TYR A 528 -24.49 -22.93 4.88
N PHE A 529 -25.16 -21.91 5.42
CA PHE A 529 -26.62 -21.82 5.34
C PHE A 529 -27.10 -20.39 5.15
N LYS A 530 -28.28 -20.24 4.56
CA LYS A 530 -29.06 -18.99 4.53
C LYS A 530 -30.25 -19.09 5.47
N VAL A 531 -30.78 -17.94 5.85
CA VAL A 531 -32.02 -17.87 6.63
C VAL A 531 -33.04 -17.03 5.87
N SER A 532 -34.23 -17.59 5.67
CA SER A 532 -35.41 -16.84 5.23
C SER A 532 -36.26 -16.53 6.46
N PHE A 533 -36.56 -15.26 6.66
CA PHE A 533 -37.43 -14.76 7.70
C PHE A 533 -38.78 -14.38 7.12
N ILE A 534 -39.86 -14.91 7.70
CA ILE A 534 -41.23 -14.63 7.26
C ILE A 534 -42.07 -14.22 8.47
N LYS A 535 -42.75 -13.07 8.35
CA LYS A 535 -43.78 -12.62 9.28
C LYS A 535 -44.95 -12.02 8.49
N GLU A 536 -46.08 -12.71 8.49
CA GLU A 536 -47.26 -12.31 7.73
C GLU A 536 -46.93 -12.13 6.23
N ASN A 537 -46.96 -10.89 5.72
CA ASN A 537 -46.60 -10.55 4.34
C ASN A 537 -45.18 -9.99 4.17
N ASP A 538 -44.43 -9.82 5.25
CA ASP A 538 -43.04 -9.39 5.23
C ASP A 538 -42.10 -10.60 5.17
N GLU A 539 -41.28 -10.65 4.13
CA GLU A 539 -40.30 -11.71 3.88
C GLU A 539 -38.93 -11.10 3.62
N TYR A 540 -37.89 -11.76 4.15
CA TYR A 540 -36.51 -11.40 3.88
C TYR A 540 -35.60 -12.63 3.94
N THR A 541 -34.93 -12.95 2.84
CA THR A 541 -33.86 -13.97 2.80
C THR A 541 -32.49 -13.29 2.85
N THR A 542 -31.60 -13.81 3.69
CA THR A 542 -30.23 -13.29 3.82
C THR A 542 -29.44 -13.41 2.51
N GLY A 543 -28.84 -12.31 2.05
CA GLY A 543 -28.02 -12.30 0.82
C GLY A 543 -26.80 -13.22 0.92
N ASN A 544 -26.09 -13.17 2.06
CA ASN A 544 -24.90 -13.96 2.34
C ASN A 544 -25.18 -15.27 3.08
N ASN A 545 -24.28 -16.24 2.93
CA ASN A 545 -24.29 -17.49 3.69
C ASN A 545 -23.63 -17.28 5.06
N PHE A 546 -24.24 -17.86 6.10
CA PHE A 546 -23.62 -18.02 7.41
C PHE A 546 -22.69 -19.23 7.40
N TYR A 547 -21.45 -19.03 7.81
CA TYR A 547 -20.48 -20.10 7.99
C TYR A 547 -20.52 -20.60 9.43
N GLN A 548 -21.12 -21.76 9.63
CA GLN A 548 -21.20 -22.39 10.94
C GLN A 548 -20.17 -23.51 11.03
N TYR A 549 -19.31 -23.38 12.03
CA TYR A 549 -18.30 -24.34 12.38
C TYR A 549 -18.16 -24.37 13.90
N ARG A 550 -17.77 -25.52 14.43
CA ARG A 550 -17.46 -25.66 15.85
C ARG A 550 -16.03 -25.17 16.09
N ASN A 551 -15.89 -24.18 16.95
CA ASN A 551 -14.58 -23.78 17.44
C ASN A 551 -14.01 -24.94 18.27
N TYR A 552 -12.86 -25.48 17.88
CA TYR A 552 -12.19 -26.51 18.68
C TYR A 552 -11.55 -25.83 19.89
N GLU A 553 -12.21 -25.93 21.06
CA GLU A 553 -11.60 -25.58 22.33
C GLU A 553 -10.56 -26.63 22.71
N ASP A 554 -9.28 -26.31 22.52
CA ASP A 554 -8.22 -27.16 23.04
C ASP A 554 -8.06 -26.98 24.54
N ASN A 555 -8.81 -27.79 25.30
CA ASN A 555 -8.75 -27.85 26.77
C ASN A 555 -7.59 -28.72 27.29
N ARG A 556 -6.69 -29.19 26.42
CA ARG A 556 -5.50 -29.92 26.88
C ARG A 556 -4.61 -28.97 27.67
N ARG A 557 -4.18 -29.41 28.85
CA ARG A 557 -3.10 -28.72 29.56
C ARG A 557 -1.86 -28.74 28.68
N ARG A 558 -1.38 -27.55 28.34
CA ARG A 558 -0.19 -27.35 27.55
C ARG A 558 0.92 -26.86 28.46
N ILE A 559 1.98 -27.63 28.51
CA ILE A 559 3.25 -27.15 29.05
C ILE A 559 3.86 -26.25 27.98
N ARG A 560 4.40 -25.11 28.41
CA ARG A 560 5.16 -24.18 27.57
C ARG A 560 6.46 -23.86 28.25
N THR A 561 7.53 -23.83 27.46
CA THR A 561 8.84 -23.37 27.90
C THR A 561 9.13 -22.00 27.30
N HIS A 562 9.33 -20.99 28.14
CA HIS A 562 9.88 -19.72 27.72
C HIS A 562 11.39 -19.75 27.90
N PHE A 563 12.11 -19.65 26.81
CA PHE A 563 13.58 -19.62 26.82
C PHE A 563 14.09 -18.18 26.83
N PHE A 564 15.19 -17.99 27.54
CA PHE A 564 15.99 -16.78 27.59
C PHE A 564 17.43 -17.14 27.29
N THR A 565 18.08 -16.41 26.39
CA THR A 565 19.52 -16.53 26.14
C THR A 565 20.25 -15.28 26.62
N ASP A 566 21.57 -15.41 26.86
CA ASP A 566 22.42 -14.28 27.27
C ASP A 566 22.48 -13.20 26.19
N ARG A 567 22.45 -13.60 24.91
CA ARG A 567 22.45 -12.75 23.71
C ARG A 567 21.80 -13.49 22.54
N LEU A 568 21.61 -12.82 21.40
CA LEU A 568 20.98 -13.42 20.22
C LEU A 568 21.94 -13.68 19.05
N ILE A 569 23.24 -13.42 19.20
CA ILE A 569 24.25 -13.72 18.18
C ILE A 569 25.54 -14.30 18.78
N TYR A 570 26.02 -15.39 18.20
CA TYR A 570 27.19 -16.15 18.64
C TYR A 570 28.13 -16.43 17.46
N ARG A 571 29.41 -16.70 17.74
CA ARG A 571 30.35 -17.25 16.77
C ARG A 571 30.41 -18.77 16.89
N PRO A 572 30.80 -19.48 15.82
CA PRO A 572 31.16 -20.89 15.92
C PRO A 572 32.10 -21.18 17.11
N GLY A 573 31.78 -22.20 17.90
CA GLY A 573 32.54 -22.60 19.10
C GLY A 573 32.23 -21.81 20.39
N GLN A 574 31.43 -20.74 20.35
CA GLN A 574 31.07 -20.00 21.56
C GLN A 574 30.02 -20.74 22.40
N THR A 575 30.08 -20.54 23.71
CA THR A 575 29.06 -21.05 24.64
C THR A 575 27.78 -20.23 24.54
N ILE A 576 26.67 -20.91 24.29
CA ILE A 576 25.30 -20.41 24.32
C ILE A 576 24.75 -20.67 25.72
N HIS A 577 24.53 -19.62 26.51
CA HIS A 577 23.90 -19.73 27.83
C HIS A 577 22.39 -19.56 27.68
N PHE A 578 21.62 -20.48 28.27
CA PHE A 578 20.17 -20.35 28.27
C PHE A 578 19.56 -20.67 29.63
N LYS A 579 18.41 -20.04 29.91
CA LYS A 579 17.50 -20.38 30.99
C LYS A 579 16.11 -20.61 30.41
N GLY A 580 15.44 -21.68 30.81
CA GLY A 580 14.05 -21.95 30.48
C GLY A 580 13.16 -21.83 31.71
N ILE A 581 11.99 -21.25 31.58
CA ILE A 581 10.91 -21.35 32.57
C ILE A 581 9.76 -22.14 31.97
N MET A 582 9.36 -23.22 32.65
CA MET A 582 8.25 -24.07 32.26
C MET A 582 7.00 -23.70 33.04
N ILE A 583 5.94 -23.40 32.29
CA ILE A 583 4.61 -23.14 32.82
C ILE A 583 3.63 -24.14 32.23
N GLU A 584 2.67 -24.57 33.03
CA GLU A 584 1.54 -25.37 32.58
C GLU A 584 0.31 -24.45 32.53
N SER A 585 -0.23 -24.25 31.34
CA SER A 585 -1.49 -23.55 31.12
C SER A 585 -2.57 -24.55 30.76
N GLY A 586 -3.72 -24.50 31.45
CA GLY A 586 -4.91 -25.28 31.13
C GLY A 586 -5.74 -24.68 30.01
N SER A 587 -7.06 -24.66 30.19
CA SER A 587 -7.96 -23.93 29.30
C SER A 587 -7.55 -22.45 29.19
N ARG A 588 -7.96 -21.76 28.12
CA ARG A 588 -7.69 -20.32 27.93
C ARG A 588 -8.11 -19.45 29.13
N ASN A 589 -9.01 -19.97 29.95
CA ASN A 589 -9.65 -19.34 31.09
C ASN A 589 -8.96 -19.60 32.45
N GLU A 590 -7.81 -20.28 32.43
CA GLU A 590 -7.01 -20.61 33.60
C GLU A 590 -5.69 -19.82 33.62
N ASN A 591 -5.31 -19.33 34.81
CA ASN A 591 -4.00 -18.73 34.99
C ASN A 591 -2.92 -19.83 34.94
N PRO A 592 -1.78 -19.60 34.26
CA PRO A 592 -0.73 -20.59 34.19
C PRO A 592 -0.15 -20.89 35.57
N GLN A 593 0.28 -22.14 35.73
CA GLN A 593 0.94 -22.63 36.93
C GLN A 593 2.41 -22.93 36.63
N ILE A 594 3.26 -22.77 37.63
CA ILE A 594 4.67 -23.15 37.54
C ILE A 594 4.78 -24.68 37.44
N LYS A 595 5.61 -25.17 36.52
CA LYS A 595 5.86 -26.61 36.35
C LYS A 595 7.20 -27.02 36.98
N ALA A 596 7.20 -27.25 38.29
CA ALA A 596 8.37 -27.70 39.05
C ALA A 596 8.64 -29.22 38.90
N ASN A 597 9.88 -29.65 39.15
CA ASN A 597 10.33 -31.05 39.14
C ASN A 597 9.98 -31.82 37.85
N TYR A 598 10.02 -31.14 36.71
CA TYR A 598 9.70 -31.69 35.40
C TYR A 598 10.95 -31.87 34.55
N SER A 599 11.15 -33.07 34.02
CA SER A 599 12.31 -33.37 33.18
C SER A 599 12.01 -33.10 31.71
N SER A 600 12.82 -32.24 31.07
CA SER A 600 12.72 -31.90 29.64
C SER A 600 14.08 -32.05 28.96
N THR A 601 14.08 -32.42 27.68
CA THR A 601 15.32 -32.49 26.88
C THR A 601 15.35 -31.31 25.93
N VAL A 602 16.30 -30.41 26.15
CA VAL A 602 16.56 -29.27 25.28
C VAL A 602 17.52 -29.73 24.19
N VAL A 603 17.24 -29.38 22.94
CA VAL A 603 18.01 -29.78 21.76
C VAL A 603 18.41 -28.52 20.99
N LEU A 604 19.68 -28.46 20.59
CA LEU A 604 20.21 -27.46 19.68
C LEU A 604 20.08 -27.95 18.24
N TYR A 605 19.51 -27.11 17.38
CA TYR A 605 19.38 -27.37 15.94
C TYR A 605 20.15 -26.34 15.12
N ASP A 606 20.77 -26.80 14.04
CA ASP A 606 21.44 -25.96 13.06
C ASP A 606 20.46 -25.29 12.08
N VAL A 607 21.01 -24.58 11.09
CA VAL A 607 20.26 -23.84 10.05
C VAL A 607 19.39 -24.74 9.19
N ASN A 608 19.76 -26.02 9.05
CA ASN A 608 19.03 -27.02 8.26
C ASN A 608 18.05 -27.84 9.12
N TYR A 609 17.77 -27.40 10.35
CA TYR A 609 16.98 -28.14 11.34
C TYR A 609 17.58 -29.52 11.69
N GLN A 610 18.90 -29.69 11.56
CA GLN A 610 19.60 -30.89 11.99
C GLN A 610 20.01 -30.77 13.45
N LYS A 611 19.82 -31.86 14.19
CA LYS A 611 20.19 -31.93 15.61
C LYS A 611 21.72 -31.85 15.76
N VAL A 612 22.19 -30.89 16.55
CA VAL A 612 23.62 -30.68 16.88
C VAL A 612 23.97 -31.34 18.22
N ALA A 613 23.19 -31.06 19.27
CA ALA A 613 23.41 -31.55 20.63
C ALA A 613 22.11 -31.53 21.43
N ASP A 614 22.05 -32.25 22.56
CA ASP A 614 20.93 -32.21 23.49
C ASP A 614 21.37 -32.31 24.96
N LEU A 615 20.53 -31.78 25.85
CA LEU A 615 20.72 -31.71 27.30
C LEU A 615 19.42 -32.08 28.01
N LYS A 616 19.46 -33.10 28.86
CA LYS A 616 18.34 -33.45 29.73
C LYS A 616 18.43 -32.67 31.05
N LEU A 617 17.44 -31.83 31.32
CA LEU A 617 17.38 -30.95 32.48
C LEU A 617 16.09 -31.19 33.27
N THR A 618 16.06 -30.79 34.55
CA THR A 618 14.88 -30.87 35.42
C THR A 618 14.62 -29.50 36.04
N THR A 619 13.36 -29.06 36.05
CA THR A 619 12.98 -27.77 36.63
C THR A 619 13.08 -27.74 38.15
N ASN A 620 13.49 -26.61 38.71
CA ASN A 620 13.53 -26.33 40.15
C ASN A 620 12.13 -25.95 40.71
N GLU A 621 12.07 -25.51 41.98
CA GLU A 621 10.83 -25.10 42.65
C GLU A 621 10.14 -23.88 42.01
N TYR A 622 10.88 -23.05 41.27
CA TYR A 622 10.36 -21.92 40.48
C TYR A 622 10.01 -22.30 39.04
N GLY A 623 10.09 -23.60 38.70
CA GLY A 623 9.80 -24.13 37.37
C GLY A 623 10.85 -23.77 36.33
N THR A 624 12.07 -23.41 36.74
CA THR A 624 13.14 -23.03 35.81
C THR A 624 14.23 -24.09 35.73
N PHE A 625 14.91 -24.13 34.60
CA PHE A 625 16.16 -24.86 34.39
C PHE A 625 17.14 -23.98 33.63
N SER A 626 18.43 -24.26 33.72
CA SER A 626 19.47 -23.59 32.93
C SER A 626 20.47 -24.59 32.38
N GLY A 627 21.15 -24.21 31.30
CA GLY A 627 22.15 -25.04 30.65
C GLY A 627 23.00 -24.25 29.67
N THR A 628 23.96 -24.95 29.07
CA THR A 628 24.87 -24.38 28.08
C THR A 628 25.07 -25.31 26.91
N PHE A 629 25.02 -24.78 25.68
CA PHE A 629 25.50 -25.48 24.48
C PHE A 629 26.77 -24.82 23.95
N THR A 630 27.53 -25.55 23.15
CA THR A 630 28.59 -24.96 22.33
C THR A 630 28.06 -24.79 20.90
N ALA A 631 28.17 -23.58 20.36
CA ALA A 631 27.79 -23.31 18.97
C ALA A 631 28.63 -24.19 18.03
N PRO A 632 28.02 -24.89 17.06
CA PRO A 632 28.73 -25.80 16.16
C PRO A 632 29.80 -25.07 15.34
N THR A 633 30.92 -25.75 15.06
CA THR A 633 32.03 -25.24 14.24
C THR A 633 32.06 -25.77 12.81
N SER A 634 31.33 -26.85 12.53
CA SER A 634 31.32 -27.55 11.22
C SER A 634 29.99 -27.44 10.47
N SER A 635 29.01 -26.69 10.98
CA SER A 635 27.71 -26.48 10.33
C SER A 635 27.68 -25.17 9.54
N LEU A 636 26.71 -25.04 8.63
CA LEU A 636 26.40 -23.78 7.97
C LEU A 636 26.11 -22.68 9.02
N THR A 637 26.66 -21.48 8.83
CA THR A 637 26.33 -20.31 9.65
C THR A 637 24.96 -19.77 9.27
N GLY A 638 24.26 -19.17 10.23
CA GLY A 638 22.90 -18.69 10.03
C GLY A 638 22.07 -18.70 11.29
N GLN A 639 20.75 -18.58 11.10
CA GLN A 639 19.79 -18.67 12.17
C GLN A 639 19.68 -20.11 12.69
N MET A 640 19.98 -20.29 13.96
CA MET A 640 19.86 -21.55 14.71
C MET A 640 18.84 -21.39 15.82
N HIS A 641 18.46 -22.49 16.47
CA HIS A 641 17.55 -22.44 17.60
C HIS A 641 17.81 -23.57 18.60
N ILE A 642 17.47 -23.29 19.85
CA ILE A 642 17.23 -24.34 20.85
C ILE A 642 15.73 -24.54 20.97
N GLN A 643 15.33 -25.78 21.18
CA GLN A 643 13.95 -26.13 21.51
C GLN A 643 13.91 -27.31 22.47
N ASP A 644 12.84 -27.38 23.25
CA ASP A 644 12.39 -28.63 23.85
C ASP A 644 11.03 -29.01 23.25
N SER A 645 10.33 -29.96 23.87
CA SER A 645 8.99 -30.34 23.39
C SER A 645 7.91 -29.25 23.57
N TYR A 646 8.24 -28.14 24.24
CA TYR A 646 7.27 -27.16 24.76
C TYR A 646 7.59 -25.70 24.42
N GLY A 647 8.74 -25.41 23.82
CA GLY A 647 9.10 -24.06 23.38
C GLY A 647 10.40 -24.02 22.59
N SER A 648 10.70 -22.86 22.02
CA SER A 648 11.91 -22.62 21.24
C SER A 648 12.36 -21.15 21.32
N ILE A 649 13.65 -20.89 21.15
CA ILE A 649 14.20 -19.55 20.90
C ILE A 649 15.24 -19.61 19.78
N TYR A 650 15.19 -18.62 18.91
CA TYR A 650 16.07 -18.49 17.76
C TYR A 650 17.19 -17.48 18.06
N PHE A 651 18.39 -17.78 17.62
CA PHE A 651 19.58 -16.91 17.67
C PHE A 651 20.40 -17.11 16.39
N SER A 652 21.39 -16.25 16.14
CA SER A 652 22.25 -16.34 14.95
C SER A 652 23.61 -16.90 15.35
N VAL A 653 24.17 -17.79 14.54
CA VAL A 653 25.56 -18.22 14.63
C VAL A 653 26.25 -17.77 13.35
N GLU A 654 27.10 -16.75 13.45
CA GLU A 654 27.74 -16.11 12.30
C GLU A 654 29.23 -15.92 12.53
N GLU A 655 30.01 -15.95 11.46
CA GLU A 655 31.40 -15.48 11.47
C GLU A 655 31.42 -13.96 11.36
N TYR A 656 31.32 -13.27 12.51
CA TYR A 656 31.37 -11.81 12.55
C TYR A 656 32.62 -11.32 13.29
N LYS A 657 33.18 -10.20 12.85
CA LYS A 657 34.08 -9.39 13.67
C LYS A 657 33.22 -8.45 14.52
N ARG A 658 33.55 -8.27 15.81
CA ARG A 658 32.80 -7.33 16.65
C ARG A 658 33.02 -5.92 16.09
N PRO A 659 31.95 -5.12 15.93
CA PRO A 659 32.05 -3.73 15.58
C PRO A 659 33.00 -3.05 16.55
N ARG A 660 34.00 -2.36 16.01
CA ARG A 660 34.96 -1.62 16.82
C ARG A 660 34.42 -0.25 17.20
N PHE A 661 33.54 0.29 16.36
CA PHE A 661 32.94 1.61 16.52
C PHE A 661 31.48 1.63 16.15
N GLU A 662 30.78 2.63 16.67
CA GLU A 662 29.43 3.00 16.30
C GLU A 662 29.43 4.37 15.63
N VAL A 663 28.44 4.58 14.77
CA VAL A 663 28.22 5.86 14.09
C VAL A 663 26.80 6.31 14.41
N LYS A 664 26.68 7.52 14.96
CA LYS A 664 25.40 8.11 15.30
C LYS A 664 25.36 9.55 14.82
N PHE A 665 24.20 9.96 14.34
CA PHE A 665 23.91 11.37 14.18
C PHE A 665 23.55 12.00 15.52
N ASP A 666 23.93 13.26 15.70
CA ASP A 666 23.52 14.03 16.86
C ASP A 666 22.03 14.41 16.76
N PRO A 667 21.30 14.48 17.89
CA PRO A 667 19.94 15.01 17.89
C PRO A 667 19.90 16.43 17.34
N ILE A 668 18.96 16.68 16.43
CA ILE A 668 18.78 17.98 15.78
C ILE A 668 18.01 18.91 16.72
N LYS A 669 18.75 19.83 17.35
CA LYS A 669 18.18 20.85 18.25
C LYS A 669 17.73 22.11 17.52
N GLU A 670 18.32 22.38 16.36
CA GLU A 670 18.00 23.55 15.55
C GLU A 670 16.69 23.37 14.79
N SER A 671 16.06 24.49 14.40
CA SER A 671 14.85 24.49 13.59
C SER A 671 15.17 25.17 12.25
N TYR A 672 15.03 24.41 11.17
CA TYR A 672 15.34 24.87 9.82
C TYR A 672 14.09 25.34 9.09
N LYS A 673 14.28 26.26 8.13
CA LYS A 673 13.28 26.67 7.16
C LYS A 673 13.51 25.97 5.82
N LEU A 674 12.46 25.88 5.01
CA LEU A 674 12.59 25.48 3.62
C LEU A 674 13.46 26.46 2.84
N GLU A 675 14.26 25.94 1.90
CA GLU A 675 15.30 26.67 1.15
C GLU A 675 16.48 27.16 2.03
N GLU A 676 16.57 26.74 3.29
CA GLU A 676 17.73 26.99 4.15
C GLU A 676 18.77 25.86 4.03
N LYS A 677 20.03 26.19 4.25
CA LYS A 677 21.12 25.22 4.38
C LYS A 677 21.04 24.53 5.75
N VAL A 678 20.80 23.23 5.74
CA VAL A 678 20.79 22.34 6.89
C VAL A 678 22.17 21.71 7.05
N THR A 679 22.69 21.67 8.27
CA THR A 679 23.91 20.92 8.61
C THR A 679 23.59 19.88 9.68
N VAL A 680 23.73 18.61 9.33
CA VAL A 680 23.55 17.49 10.27
C VAL A 680 24.91 16.97 10.68
N LYS A 681 25.15 16.94 12.00
CA LYS A 681 26.40 16.47 12.58
C LYS A 681 26.25 15.03 13.03
N GLY A 682 27.28 14.23 12.79
CA GLY A 682 27.38 12.89 13.33
C GLY A 682 28.75 12.63 13.93
N ASN A 683 28.82 11.59 14.75
CA ASN A 683 30.03 11.19 15.45
C ASN A 683 30.27 9.70 15.25
N ALA A 684 31.52 9.36 14.93
CA ALA A 684 32.03 8.01 14.87
C ALA A 684 32.94 7.74 16.08
N LYS A 685 32.54 6.79 16.92
CA LYS A 685 33.19 6.52 18.20
C LYS A 685 33.36 5.03 18.45
N ALA A 686 34.54 4.63 18.85
CA ALA A 686 34.83 3.28 19.27
C ALA A 686 33.99 2.89 20.50
N PHE A 687 33.57 1.63 20.61
CA PHE A 687 32.87 1.13 21.81
C PHE A 687 33.73 1.24 23.09
N ALA A 688 35.05 1.28 22.95
CA ALA A 688 36.00 1.52 24.03
C ALA A 688 36.08 3.00 24.48
N GLY A 689 35.48 3.92 23.72
CA GLY A 689 35.40 5.34 24.05
C GLY A 689 36.29 6.28 23.22
N SER A 690 37.23 5.77 22.42
CA SER A 690 38.11 6.56 21.55
C SER A 690 37.38 7.08 20.30
N MET A 691 37.79 8.23 19.78
CA MET A 691 37.21 8.83 18.57
C MET A 691 37.85 8.26 17.29
N ILE A 692 37.08 8.19 16.21
CA ILE A 692 37.54 7.66 14.92
C ILE A 692 37.94 8.81 13.99
N ASP A 693 39.23 9.08 13.88
CA ASP A 693 39.80 10.14 13.02
C ASP A 693 40.06 9.65 11.58
N GLY A 694 39.86 10.53 10.60
CA GLY A 694 40.18 10.28 9.20
C GLY A 694 39.35 9.19 8.49
N ALA A 695 38.20 8.79 9.04
CA ALA A 695 37.31 7.83 8.41
C ALA A 695 36.57 8.47 7.22
N GLN A 696 36.43 7.74 6.11
CA GLN A 696 35.69 8.20 4.94
C GLN A 696 34.19 8.08 5.19
N VAL A 697 33.44 9.16 4.99
CA VAL A 697 31.98 9.21 5.13
C VAL A 697 31.35 9.42 3.76
N LYS A 698 30.54 8.47 3.30
CA LYS A 698 29.69 8.63 2.10
C LYS A 698 28.27 8.93 2.54
N TYR A 699 27.62 9.93 1.97
CA TYR A 699 26.27 10.32 2.38
C TYR A 699 25.35 10.60 1.21
N ARG A 700 24.04 10.50 1.45
CA ARG A 700 22.98 10.93 0.54
C ARG A 700 21.76 11.41 1.31
N VAL A 701 21.00 12.34 0.74
CA VAL A 701 19.85 12.98 1.37
C VAL A 701 18.62 12.84 0.49
N ILE A 702 17.56 12.24 1.01
CA ILE A 702 16.31 12.03 0.27
C ILE A 702 15.15 12.76 0.93
N ARG A 703 14.41 13.56 0.16
CA ARG A 703 13.16 14.20 0.58
C ARG A 703 11.93 13.32 0.33
N ASN A 704 11.08 13.23 1.34
CA ASN A 704 9.69 12.78 1.25
C ASN A 704 8.75 13.88 1.77
N ALA A 705 7.50 13.94 1.30
CA ALA A 705 6.49 14.85 1.84
C ALA A 705 5.45 14.09 2.66
N SER A 706 5.02 14.70 3.76
CA SER A 706 3.96 14.22 4.63
C SER A 706 2.95 15.33 4.87
N PHE A 707 1.70 14.95 5.12
CA PHE A 707 0.59 15.88 5.26
C PHE A 707 -0.10 15.71 6.63
N PRO A 708 -0.50 16.80 7.28
CA PRO A 708 -1.28 16.72 8.49
C PRO A 708 -2.60 15.96 8.28
N SER A 709 -3.02 15.16 9.25
CA SER A 709 -4.22 14.31 9.15
C SER A 709 -5.51 15.08 8.85
N TRP A 710 -5.63 16.33 9.32
CA TRP A 710 -6.77 17.20 9.04
C TRP A 710 -6.94 17.52 7.55
N CYS A 711 -5.89 17.38 6.72
CA CYS A 711 -6.01 17.56 5.26
C CYS A 711 -7.01 16.57 4.67
N TYR A 712 -6.93 15.30 5.09
CA TYR A 712 -7.86 14.27 4.66
C TYR A 712 -9.29 14.54 5.16
N TYR A 713 -9.46 14.95 6.41
CA TYR A 713 -10.80 15.21 6.94
C TYR A 713 -11.46 16.47 6.36
N ARG A 714 -10.67 17.48 6.02
CA ARG A 714 -11.16 18.75 5.47
C ARG A 714 -11.42 18.68 3.96
N TRP A 715 -10.58 17.97 3.22
CA TRP A 715 -10.60 17.93 1.75
C TRP A 715 -10.88 16.54 1.15
N GLY A 716 -10.78 15.47 1.93
CA GLY A 716 -11.12 14.10 1.49
C GLY A 716 -9.96 13.29 0.88
N TYR A 717 -8.72 13.78 0.92
CA TYR A 717 -7.54 13.15 0.32
C TYR A 717 -6.24 13.75 0.87
N TYR A 718 -5.11 13.12 0.55
CA TYR A 718 -3.78 13.72 0.70
C TYR A 718 -3.21 14.04 -0.69
N PRO A 719 -2.57 15.22 -0.87
CA PRO A 719 -1.80 15.48 -2.08
C PRO A 719 -0.68 14.44 -2.25
N SER A 720 -0.29 14.16 -3.49
CA SER A 720 0.82 13.25 -3.78
C SER A 720 2.13 14.03 -3.94
N SER A 721 3.23 13.55 -3.37
CA SER A 721 4.59 14.00 -3.66
C SER A 721 5.45 12.79 -3.97
N SER A 722 6.26 12.87 -5.04
CA SER A 722 7.26 11.84 -5.31
C SER A 722 8.51 12.05 -4.45
N GLN A 723 9.08 10.94 -3.99
CA GLN A 723 10.41 10.92 -3.36
C GLN A 723 11.46 11.54 -4.29
N MET A 724 12.38 12.33 -3.75
CA MET A 724 13.43 13.00 -4.51
C MET A 724 14.76 12.99 -3.76
N GLU A 725 15.86 12.65 -4.43
CA GLU A 725 17.21 12.84 -3.88
C GLU A 725 17.60 14.32 -3.98
N ILE A 726 18.11 14.88 -2.88
CA ILE A 726 18.44 16.30 -2.74
C ILE A 726 19.93 16.55 -2.94
N THR A 727 20.77 15.66 -2.41
CA THR A 727 22.22 15.70 -2.58
C THR A 727 22.85 14.38 -2.14
N HIS A 728 24.07 14.12 -2.59
CA HIS A 728 24.94 13.06 -2.13
C HIS A 728 26.41 13.53 -2.18
N GLY A 729 27.31 12.87 -1.46
CA GLY A 729 28.71 13.27 -1.43
C GLY A 729 29.61 12.45 -0.50
N GLU A 730 30.83 12.94 -0.34
CA GLU A 730 31.82 12.38 0.59
C GLU A 730 32.36 13.46 1.53
N THR A 731 32.69 13.05 2.76
CA THR A 731 33.44 13.85 3.73
C THR A 731 34.33 12.92 4.56
N THR A 732 35.09 13.45 5.50
CA THR A 732 35.91 12.66 6.43
C THR A 732 35.60 13.06 7.87
N THR A 733 35.83 12.14 8.81
CA THR A 733 35.78 12.47 10.23
C THR A 733 37.02 13.29 10.65
N ASP A 734 36.84 14.19 11.61
CA ASP A 734 37.92 14.97 12.22
C ASP A 734 38.60 14.23 13.41
N GLU A 735 39.58 14.87 14.06
CA GLU A 735 40.32 14.34 15.22
C GLU A 735 39.41 13.96 16.41
N THR A 736 38.20 14.53 16.47
CA THR A 736 37.18 14.25 17.49
C THR A 736 36.12 13.25 17.04
N GLY A 737 36.30 12.65 15.85
CA GLY A 737 35.40 11.68 15.25
C GLY A 737 34.14 12.28 14.65
N ASN A 738 34.06 13.61 14.53
CA ASN A 738 32.88 14.29 14.02
C ASN A 738 32.92 14.41 12.51
N PHE A 739 31.75 14.34 11.88
CA PHE A 739 31.54 14.65 10.47
C PHE A 739 30.28 15.47 10.29
N GLU A 740 30.23 16.25 9.21
CA GLU A 740 29.10 17.12 8.89
C GLU A 740 28.57 16.83 7.49
N VAL A 741 27.24 16.73 7.38
CA VAL A 741 26.53 16.63 6.11
C VAL A 741 25.69 17.88 5.92
N ALA A 742 25.97 18.64 4.86
CA ALA A 742 25.27 19.88 4.57
C ALA A 742 24.43 19.76 3.29
N PHE A 743 23.17 20.21 3.34
CA PHE A 743 22.26 20.21 2.19
C PHE A 743 21.27 21.37 2.26
N GLU A 744 20.64 21.73 1.15
CA GLU A 744 19.56 22.74 1.12
C GLU A 744 18.19 22.06 1.25
N ALA A 745 17.33 22.54 2.15
CA ALA A 745 16.01 21.97 2.40
C ALA A 745 14.99 22.35 1.30
N ILE A 746 15.18 21.85 0.08
CA ILE A 746 14.38 22.18 -1.11
C ILE A 746 13.00 21.49 -1.08
N PRO A 747 11.87 22.24 -0.98
CA PRO A 747 10.53 21.67 -0.97
C PRO A 747 10.06 21.20 -2.36
N ASP A 748 8.97 20.44 -2.38
CA ASP A 748 8.24 20.16 -3.62
C ASP A 748 7.33 21.35 -3.98
N LYS A 749 7.73 22.12 -5.00
CA LYS A 749 7.00 23.33 -5.43
C LYS A 749 5.69 23.01 -6.15
N SER A 750 5.43 21.76 -6.56
CA SER A 750 4.15 21.37 -7.16
C SER A 750 3.01 21.34 -6.12
N ILE A 751 3.35 21.27 -4.82
CA ILE A 751 2.37 21.20 -3.74
C ILE A 751 2.08 22.61 -3.22
N ALA A 752 0.81 23.00 -3.26
CA ALA A 752 0.39 24.30 -2.74
C ALA A 752 0.63 24.43 -1.22
N LYS A 753 1.18 25.56 -0.79
CA LYS A 753 1.46 25.87 0.63
C LYS A 753 0.25 25.73 1.56
N LYS A 754 -0.97 25.89 1.03
CA LYS A 754 -2.23 25.74 1.77
C LYS A 754 -2.37 24.38 2.46
N TYR A 755 -1.75 23.33 1.92
CA TYR A 755 -1.76 21.97 2.47
C TYR A 755 -0.82 21.80 3.67
N LYS A 756 0.00 22.82 4.01
CA LYS A 756 1.02 22.79 5.06
C LYS A 756 1.84 21.49 5.08
N PRO A 757 2.43 21.06 3.95
CA PRO A 757 3.24 19.85 3.91
C PRO A 757 4.46 19.99 4.83
N THR A 758 4.81 18.89 5.49
CA THR A 758 6.08 18.72 6.19
C THR A 758 6.96 17.79 5.38
N TYR A 759 8.15 18.25 5.03
CA TYR A 759 9.13 17.49 4.26
C TYR A 759 10.12 16.80 5.19
N THR A 760 10.31 15.50 5.01
CA THR A 760 11.30 14.70 5.73
C THR A 760 12.50 14.48 4.81
N TYR A 761 13.64 15.02 5.18
CA TYR A 761 14.94 14.78 4.55
C TYR A 761 15.65 13.67 5.33
N THR A 762 15.75 12.49 4.72
CA THR A 762 16.44 11.34 5.30
C THR A 762 17.90 11.39 4.86
N VAL A 763 18.79 11.68 5.80
CA VAL A 763 20.24 11.71 5.61
C VAL A 763 20.79 10.34 5.92
N PHE A 764 21.33 9.65 4.93
CA PHE A 764 22.06 8.40 5.09
C PHE A 764 23.56 8.71 5.15
N ALA A 765 24.30 8.03 6.02
CA ALA A 765 25.76 8.09 6.06
C ALA A 765 26.38 6.71 6.28
N ASP A 766 27.34 6.36 5.43
CA ASP A 766 28.18 5.17 5.51
C ASP A 766 29.61 5.60 5.87
N VAL A 767 30.08 5.24 7.06
CA VAL A 767 31.40 5.65 7.57
C VAL A 767 32.36 4.47 7.57
N THR A 768 33.49 4.61 6.88
CA THR A 768 34.51 3.57 6.70
C THR A 768 35.81 3.98 7.36
N ASP A 769 36.28 3.21 8.34
CA ASP A 769 37.54 3.48 9.04
C ASP A 769 38.77 3.19 8.17
N ILE A 770 39.95 3.59 8.66
CA ILE A 770 41.24 3.33 7.99
C ILE A 770 41.56 1.84 7.80
N ASN A 771 40.88 0.95 8.53
CA ASN A 771 41.04 -0.51 8.43
C ASN A 771 40.01 -1.13 7.47
N GLY A 772 39.16 -0.33 6.82
CA GLY A 772 38.12 -0.77 5.89
C GLY A 772 36.83 -1.29 6.54
N GLU A 773 36.60 -1.06 7.84
CA GLU A 773 35.34 -1.39 8.52
C GLU A 773 34.30 -0.29 8.30
N THR A 774 33.15 -0.62 7.71
CA THR A 774 32.07 0.33 7.39
C THR A 774 30.85 0.16 8.29
N HIS A 775 30.30 1.27 8.80
CA HIS A 775 29.03 1.31 9.53
C HIS A 775 28.08 2.35 8.94
N SER A 776 26.82 1.96 8.76
CA SER A 776 25.76 2.80 8.20
C SER A 776 24.87 3.36 9.28
N THR A 777 24.43 4.60 9.11
CA THR A 777 23.46 5.27 9.97
C THR A 777 22.54 6.18 9.16
N GLN A 778 21.42 6.59 9.76
CA GLN A 778 20.50 7.52 9.12
C GLN A 778 19.90 8.49 10.14
N GLN A 779 19.58 9.69 9.67
CA GLN A 779 18.91 10.73 10.45
C GLN A 779 17.77 11.34 9.65
N TYR A 780 16.68 11.66 10.34
CA TYR A 780 15.55 12.35 9.75
C TYR A 780 15.58 13.83 10.13
N VAL A 781 15.48 14.70 9.13
CA VAL A 781 15.28 16.14 9.32
C VAL A 781 13.90 16.50 8.80
N TRP A 782 13.02 16.95 9.70
CA TRP A 782 11.70 17.43 9.32
C TRP A 782 11.74 18.95 9.15
N VAL A 783 11.33 19.44 7.98
CA VAL A 783 11.29 20.86 7.65
C VAL A 783 9.94 21.17 7.01
N GLY A 784 9.28 22.23 7.46
CA GLY A 784 7.99 22.66 6.96
C GLY A 784 7.94 24.16 6.74
N TYR A 785 6.80 24.67 6.30
CA TYR A 785 6.58 26.12 6.21
C TYR A 785 6.50 26.82 7.57
N SER A 786 6.31 26.06 8.65
CA SER A 786 6.45 26.55 10.01
C SER A 786 7.41 25.66 10.78
N SER A 787 8.24 26.28 11.61
CA SER A 787 9.30 25.60 12.37
C SER A 787 8.84 25.10 13.75
N LEU A 788 7.59 25.40 14.14
CA LEU A 788 7.03 25.09 15.46
C LEU A 788 5.84 24.13 15.32
N VAL A 789 5.84 23.10 16.15
CA VAL A 789 4.71 22.19 16.35
C VAL A 789 4.06 22.54 17.68
N LEU A 790 2.81 22.97 17.61
CA LEU A 790 1.96 23.20 18.78
C LEU A 790 1.10 21.97 19.02
N ASN A 791 1.17 21.41 20.22
CA ASN A 791 0.39 20.25 20.63
C ASN A 791 -0.34 20.52 21.96
N VAL A 792 -1.67 20.52 21.92
CA VAL A 792 -2.55 20.52 23.09
C VAL A 792 -3.20 19.15 23.22
N ASN A 793 -2.91 18.47 24.34
CA ASN A 793 -3.47 17.16 24.65
C ASN A 793 -4.84 17.30 25.34
N LEU A 794 -5.85 17.65 24.55
CA LEU A 794 -7.25 17.73 24.99
C LEU A 794 -8.00 16.47 24.53
N PRO A 795 -8.76 15.80 25.41
CA PRO A 795 -9.50 14.60 25.04
C PRO A 795 -10.65 14.92 24.07
N ALA A 796 -10.95 13.99 23.15
CA ALA A 796 -12.05 14.12 22.20
C ALA A 796 -13.43 14.19 22.87
N GLN A 797 -13.55 13.70 24.10
CA GLN A 797 -14.74 13.82 24.94
C GLN A 797 -14.31 14.39 26.29
N LEU A 798 -14.73 15.63 26.58
CA LEU A 798 -14.37 16.40 27.77
C LEU A 798 -15.52 16.39 28.78
N ASN A 799 -15.27 15.82 29.95
CA ASN A 799 -16.21 15.86 31.07
C ASN A 799 -16.11 17.21 31.80
N THR A 800 -17.24 17.86 32.08
CA THR A 800 -17.25 19.11 32.85
C THR A 800 -16.74 18.94 34.28
N LEU A 801 -16.72 17.70 34.80
CA LEU A 801 -16.23 17.35 36.15
C LEU A 801 -14.77 16.85 36.17
N SER A 802 -14.05 16.96 35.05
CA SER A 802 -12.61 16.68 34.82
C SER A 802 -11.58 17.05 35.90
N GLU A 803 -10.28 16.89 35.61
CA GLU A 803 -9.21 17.75 36.15
C GLU A 803 -9.11 19.04 35.32
N ASP A 804 -8.92 20.21 35.95
CA ASP A 804 -8.89 21.54 35.28
C ASP A 804 -7.65 21.80 34.42
N THR A 805 -6.73 20.85 34.30
CA THR A 805 -5.44 21.09 33.67
C THR A 805 -5.10 20.06 32.63
N PHE A 806 -4.71 20.51 31.43
CA PHE A 806 -4.29 19.67 30.31
C PHE A 806 -2.86 19.98 29.91
N LYS A 807 -2.21 19.07 29.18
CA LYS A 807 -0.83 19.28 28.73
C LYS A 807 -0.82 20.11 27.45
N ILE A 808 0.00 21.16 27.44
CA ILE A 808 0.36 21.92 26.25
C ILE A 808 1.87 21.81 26.04
N ALA A 809 2.29 21.52 24.82
CA ALA A 809 3.68 21.43 24.46
C ALA A 809 3.91 22.14 23.13
N THR A 810 5.05 22.80 23.04
CA THR A 810 5.57 23.36 21.79
C THR A 810 6.93 22.75 21.54
N THR A 811 7.08 22.14 20.38
CA THR A 811 8.35 21.53 19.96
C THR A 811 8.74 22.07 18.59
N ASN A 812 9.99 21.89 18.20
CA ASN A 812 10.35 21.98 16.80
C ASN A 812 9.80 20.74 16.04
N LEU A 813 10.06 20.67 14.74
CA LEU A 813 9.68 19.53 13.90
C LEU A 813 10.48 18.25 14.21
N ALA A 814 11.59 18.33 14.94
CA ALA A 814 12.38 17.20 15.43
C ALA A 814 11.90 16.66 16.79
N GLY A 815 10.86 17.26 17.39
CA GLY A 815 10.31 16.85 18.68
C GLY A 815 11.03 17.44 19.90
N GLU A 816 12.05 18.27 19.71
CA GLU A 816 12.74 18.97 20.79
C GLU A 816 11.89 20.13 21.32
N LYS A 817 11.85 20.33 22.64
CA LYS A 817 11.05 21.40 23.26
C LYS A 817 11.53 22.78 22.82
N THR A 818 10.63 23.60 22.32
CA THR A 818 10.91 24.97 21.89
C THR A 818 9.89 25.91 22.54
N PRO A 819 10.31 26.82 23.44
CA PRO A 819 9.38 27.73 24.11
C PRO A 819 8.66 28.64 23.10
N ALA A 820 7.35 28.81 23.27
CA ALA A 820 6.55 29.74 22.51
C ALA A 820 5.41 30.31 23.36
N SER A 821 4.98 31.51 23.01
CA SER A 821 3.81 32.16 23.60
C SER A 821 2.71 32.29 22.55
N GLY A 822 1.47 32.17 22.99
CA GLY A 822 0.32 32.15 22.10
C GLY A 822 -1.00 32.31 22.84
N SER A 823 -2.09 32.19 22.09
CA SER A 823 -3.44 32.21 22.63
C SER A 823 -4.20 30.95 22.27
N ILE A 824 -5.09 30.55 23.17
CA ILE A 824 -6.06 29.49 22.98
C ILE A 824 -7.45 30.13 23.03
N HIS A 825 -8.30 29.76 22.09
CA HIS A 825 -9.71 30.12 22.05
C HIS A 825 -10.55 28.88 21.86
N ILE A 826 -11.60 28.72 22.65
CA ILE A 826 -12.56 27.62 22.49
C ILE A 826 -13.90 28.19 22.04
N TYR A 827 -14.44 27.62 20.98
CA TYR A 827 -15.72 27.99 20.38
C TYR A 827 -16.68 26.81 20.42
N GLN A 828 -17.93 27.07 20.79
CA GLN A 828 -19.00 26.10 20.59
C GLN A 828 -19.34 26.03 19.09
N LEU A 829 -19.45 24.84 18.53
CA LEU A 829 -19.81 24.64 17.11
C LEU A 829 -21.32 24.61 16.93
N LYS A 830 -21.80 25.17 15.82
CA LYS A 830 -23.20 25.06 15.40
C LYS A 830 -23.41 23.71 14.70
N SER A 831 -23.87 22.73 15.46
CA SER A 831 -24.19 21.39 14.93
C SER A 831 -25.58 21.32 14.27
N PRO A 832 -25.83 20.33 13.40
CA PRO A 832 -27.14 20.09 12.81
C PRO A 832 -28.24 19.92 13.86
N GLN A 833 -29.34 20.67 13.69
CA GLN A 833 -30.51 20.59 14.57
C GLN A 833 -31.38 19.36 14.26
N LYS A 834 -31.33 18.85 13.02
CA LYS A 834 -31.97 17.59 12.64
C LYS A 834 -31.09 16.42 13.07
N LEU A 835 -31.72 15.35 13.56
CA LEU A 835 -31.05 14.08 13.83
C LEU A 835 -30.85 13.36 12.49
N LEU A 836 -29.59 13.29 12.04
CA LEU A 836 -29.22 12.70 10.75
C LEU A 836 -28.45 11.40 10.94
N ARG A 837 -28.65 10.44 10.03
CA ARG A 837 -27.97 9.15 10.01
C ARG A 837 -26.85 9.13 8.96
N THR A 838 -25.77 8.41 9.26
CA THR A 838 -24.58 8.34 8.39
C THR A 838 -24.90 7.76 6.99
N ARG A 839 -24.32 8.38 5.96
CA ARG A 839 -24.40 7.94 4.55
C ARG A 839 -23.70 6.58 4.38
N LYS A 840 -24.27 5.68 3.58
CA LYS A 840 -23.74 4.32 3.31
C LYS A 840 -22.68 4.27 2.20
N TRP A 841 -22.52 5.35 1.45
CA TRP A 841 -21.60 5.48 0.32
C TRP A 841 -20.95 6.87 0.33
N ALA A 842 -20.01 7.10 -0.59
CA ALA A 842 -19.34 8.40 -0.74
C ALA A 842 -20.33 9.50 -1.14
N ARG A 843 -20.04 10.75 -0.77
CA ARG A 843 -20.84 11.92 -1.16
C ARG A 843 -20.84 12.07 -2.70
N PRO A 844 -21.99 12.29 -3.36
CA PRO A 844 -22.01 12.62 -4.79
C PRO A 844 -21.40 14.02 -5.05
N ASP A 845 -20.78 14.20 -6.21
CA ASP A 845 -20.27 15.51 -6.63
C ASP A 845 -21.33 16.36 -7.35
N GLN A 846 -22.43 15.73 -7.79
CA GLN A 846 -23.56 16.39 -8.41
C GLN A 846 -24.89 16.01 -7.72
N PHE A 847 -25.86 16.93 -7.71
CA PHE A 847 -27.14 16.75 -7.03
C PHE A 847 -28.29 16.86 -8.03
N LEU A 848 -29.02 15.75 -8.24
CA LEU A 848 -30.24 15.74 -9.05
C LEU A 848 -31.49 16.01 -8.22
N ILE A 849 -31.50 15.58 -6.96
CA ILE A 849 -32.57 15.85 -6.01
C ILE A 849 -32.24 17.17 -5.33
N THR A 850 -33.17 18.12 -5.33
CA THR A 850 -32.97 19.39 -4.61
C THR A 850 -32.94 19.16 -3.10
N LYS A 851 -32.38 20.10 -2.34
CA LYS A 851 -32.31 19.98 -0.88
C LYS A 851 -33.72 19.90 -0.26
N GLU A 852 -34.67 20.67 -0.78
CA GLU A 852 -36.05 20.70 -0.34
C GLU A 852 -36.76 19.37 -0.59
N GLU A 853 -36.58 18.79 -1.79
CA GLU A 853 -37.13 17.47 -2.13
C GLU A 853 -36.50 16.35 -1.31
N HIS A 854 -35.18 16.41 -1.10
CA HIS A 854 -34.46 15.47 -0.27
C HIS A 854 -34.94 15.53 1.18
N ASP A 855 -35.08 16.73 1.75
CA ASP A 855 -35.54 16.91 3.13
C ASP A 855 -36.96 16.35 3.36
N VAL A 856 -37.78 16.28 2.31
CA VAL A 856 -39.13 15.68 2.34
C VAL A 856 -39.08 14.16 2.18
N GLN A 857 -38.32 13.65 1.19
CA GLN A 857 -38.28 12.22 0.88
C GLN A 857 -37.38 11.42 1.84
N PHE A 858 -36.29 12.04 2.31
CA PHE A 858 -35.23 11.44 3.11
C PHE A 858 -34.88 12.30 4.35
N PRO A 859 -35.85 12.62 5.22
CA PRO A 859 -35.67 13.61 6.31
C PRO A 859 -34.60 13.26 7.35
N LYS A 860 -34.15 12.00 7.38
CA LYS A 860 -33.13 11.48 8.30
C LYS A 860 -31.76 11.33 7.64
N ASP A 861 -31.65 11.46 6.32
CA ASP A 861 -30.40 11.28 5.60
C ASP A 861 -29.58 12.56 5.54
N VAL A 862 -28.26 12.43 5.47
CA VAL A 862 -27.39 13.54 5.08
C VAL A 862 -27.66 13.90 3.62
N TYR A 863 -27.80 15.19 3.30
CA TYR A 863 -27.93 15.68 1.94
C TYR A 863 -26.55 15.92 1.32
N ASP A 864 -25.72 16.71 2.00
CA ASP A 864 -24.39 17.06 1.55
C ASP A 864 -23.33 16.56 2.57
N ASP A 865 -22.84 17.46 3.42
CA ASP A 865 -21.76 17.22 4.39
C ASP A 865 -22.11 17.82 5.75
N GLU A 866 -23.41 17.86 6.08
CA GLU A 866 -23.92 18.45 7.34
C GLU A 866 -23.30 17.83 8.59
N MET A 867 -22.82 16.58 8.53
CA MET A 867 -22.16 15.91 9.66
C MET A 867 -20.64 16.15 9.72
N ASN A 868 -20.06 16.90 8.78
CA ASN A 868 -18.62 17.20 8.79
C ASN A 868 -18.29 18.34 9.76
N GLN A 869 -17.90 17.97 10.99
CA GLN A 869 -17.56 18.93 12.04
C GLN A 869 -16.46 19.93 11.67
N TYR A 870 -15.57 19.60 10.73
CA TYR A 870 -14.49 20.48 10.28
C TYR A 870 -15.00 21.67 9.44
N LYS A 871 -16.25 21.61 8.96
CA LYS A 871 -16.91 22.66 8.18
C LYS A 871 -17.99 23.41 8.95
N TRP A 872 -18.26 23.03 10.20
CA TRP A 872 -19.27 23.70 11.01
C TRP A 872 -18.86 25.12 11.37
N GLU A 873 -19.84 26.01 11.36
CA GLU A 873 -19.65 27.39 11.79
C GLU A 873 -19.31 27.45 13.29
N LYS A 874 -18.34 28.30 13.61
CA LYS A 874 -18.05 28.65 15.00
C LYS A 874 -19.16 29.55 15.55
N GLY A 875 -19.73 29.14 16.68
CA GLY A 875 -20.66 29.93 17.47
C GLY A 875 -19.92 30.76 18.52
N GLN A 876 -20.49 30.79 19.73
CA GLN A 876 -19.97 31.60 20.84
C GLN A 876 -18.57 31.14 21.28
N LYS A 877 -17.65 32.09 21.48
CA LYS A 877 -16.39 31.87 22.19
C LYS A 877 -16.68 31.71 23.68
N VAL A 878 -16.34 30.56 24.26
CA VAL A 878 -16.62 30.24 25.66
C VAL A 878 -15.40 30.32 26.56
N PHE A 879 -14.20 30.33 25.98
CA PHE A 879 -12.95 30.37 26.74
C PHE A 879 -11.82 31.00 25.94
N SER A 880 -10.93 31.68 26.65
CA SER A 880 -9.72 32.28 26.10
C SER A 880 -8.60 32.22 27.13
N TYR A 881 -7.41 31.82 26.72
CA TYR A 881 -6.23 31.74 27.59
C TYR A 881 -4.96 32.05 26.83
N ASN A 882 -4.08 32.86 27.40
CA ASN A 882 -2.75 33.11 26.84
C ASN A 882 -1.76 32.19 27.52
N PHE A 883 -1.03 31.40 26.75
CA PHE A 883 -0.06 30.44 27.26
C PHE A 883 1.37 30.91 26.97
N ASN A 884 2.29 30.48 27.82
CA ASN A 884 3.72 30.55 27.58
C ASN A 884 4.36 29.23 28.00
N THR A 885 4.85 28.46 27.05
CA THR A 885 5.42 27.13 27.33
C THR A 885 6.80 27.18 27.96
N SER A 886 7.43 28.37 28.08
CA SER A 886 8.66 28.54 28.86
C SER A 886 8.41 28.44 30.37
N SER A 887 7.23 28.83 30.83
CA SER A 887 6.89 28.90 32.25
C SER A 887 6.03 27.73 32.73
N THR A 888 5.24 27.12 31.84
CA THR A 888 4.35 26.00 32.20
C THR A 888 4.02 25.12 31.00
N ASP A 889 3.95 23.81 31.19
CA ASP A 889 3.42 22.85 30.21
C ASP A 889 1.95 22.50 30.47
N LYS A 890 1.28 23.30 31.31
CA LYS A 890 -0.09 23.11 31.76
C LYS A 890 -1.01 24.19 31.18
N LEU A 891 -2.12 23.74 30.59
CA LEU A 891 -3.25 24.53 30.13
C LEU A 891 -4.38 24.45 31.16
N PRO A 892 -4.63 25.51 31.95
CA PRO A 892 -5.72 25.53 32.92
C PRO A 892 -7.04 25.91 32.23
N LEU A 893 -8.01 25.00 32.17
CA LEU A 893 -9.37 25.22 31.69
C LEU A 893 -10.31 25.60 32.86
N ILE A 894 -9.94 26.68 33.56
CA ILE A 894 -10.71 27.22 34.70
C ILE A 894 -12.10 27.62 34.18
N GLU A 895 -13.16 27.30 34.93
CA GLU A 895 -14.58 27.53 34.57
C GLU A 895 -15.21 26.62 33.52
N ARG A 896 -14.56 25.51 33.10
CA ARG A 896 -15.19 24.55 32.17
C ARG A 896 -16.52 23.96 32.66
N LYS A 897 -16.83 24.04 33.96
CA LYS A 897 -18.14 23.68 34.54
C LYS A 897 -19.29 24.49 33.94
N ASN A 898 -19.01 25.68 33.41
CA ASN A 898 -19.98 26.56 32.75
C ASN A 898 -20.19 26.19 31.27
N PHE A 899 -19.39 25.28 30.69
CA PHE A 899 -19.56 24.88 29.30
C PHE A 899 -20.85 24.05 29.18
N LYS A 900 -21.66 24.40 28.18
CA LYS A 900 -22.85 23.63 27.83
C LYS A 900 -22.42 22.35 27.12
N SER A 901 -23.23 21.30 27.20
CA SER A 901 -22.96 20.09 26.42
C SER A 901 -23.11 20.37 24.93
N GLY A 902 -22.24 19.77 24.11
CA GLY A 902 -22.24 19.93 22.66
C GLY A 902 -20.84 19.82 22.07
N TYR A 903 -20.71 20.14 20.79
CA TYR A 903 -19.44 20.12 20.07
C TYR A 903 -18.70 21.45 20.20
N TYR A 904 -17.39 21.33 20.28
CA TYR A 904 -16.48 22.45 20.43
C TYR A 904 -15.26 22.28 19.52
N VAL A 905 -14.66 23.41 19.16
CA VAL A 905 -13.33 23.46 18.59
C VAL A 905 -12.46 24.34 19.48
N MET A 906 -11.31 23.83 19.87
CA MET A 906 -10.24 24.60 20.48
C MET A 906 -9.26 24.98 19.39
N GLU A 907 -8.96 26.28 19.29
CA GLU A 907 -7.94 26.82 18.41
C GLU A 907 -6.80 27.35 19.26
N ALA A 908 -5.63 26.75 19.11
CA ALA A 908 -4.40 27.24 19.69
C ALA A 908 -3.59 27.93 18.58
N VAL A 909 -3.18 29.17 18.80
CA VAL A 909 -2.40 29.97 17.87
C VAL A 909 -1.13 30.44 18.55
N ALA A 910 0.00 30.25 17.89
CA ALA A 910 1.29 30.80 18.29
C ALA A 910 2.02 31.30 17.04
N LYS A 911 3.11 32.03 17.25
CA LYS A 911 4.06 32.35 16.19
C LYS A 911 5.32 31.52 16.38
N ASP A 912 5.86 31.01 15.29
CA ASP A 912 7.22 30.46 15.33
C ASP A 912 8.28 31.57 15.36
N LYS A 913 9.55 31.17 15.42
CA LYS A 913 10.69 32.10 15.48
C LYS A 913 10.77 33.03 14.24
N ASP A 914 10.17 32.62 13.13
CA ASP A 914 10.21 33.32 11.84
C ASP A 914 8.97 34.21 11.65
N GLY A 915 8.07 34.26 12.64
CA GLY A 915 6.87 35.09 12.64
C GLY A 915 5.66 34.46 11.93
N GLU A 916 5.77 33.21 11.48
CA GLU A 916 4.71 32.47 10.80
C GLU A 916 3.67 31.97 11.81
N ASP A 917 2.39 32.03 11.42
CA ASP A 917 1.28 31.63 12.29
C ASP A 917 1.15 30.09 12.34
N VAL A 918 1.39 29.55 13.54
CA VAL A 918 1.19 28.15 13.89
C VAL A 918 -0.19 28.01 14.49
N LYS A 919 -1.02 27.16 13.89
CA LYS A 919 -2.38 26.91 14.35
C LYS A 919 -2.62 25.44 14.57
N GLN A 920 -3.17 25.09 15.73
CA GLN A 920 -3.69 23.77 16.03
C GLN A 920 -5.19 23.85 16.34
N GLU A 921 -5.98 23.01 15.68
CA GLU A 921 -7.42 22.86 15.94
C GLU A 921 -7.67 21.49 16.57
N VAL A 922 -8.37 21.45 17.69
CA VAL A 922 -8.82 20.22 18.36
C VAL A 922 -10.33 20.24 18.47
N TYR A 923 -10.99 19.27 17.84
CA TYR A 923 -12.44 19.10 17.88
C TYR A 923 -12.79 18.10 18.98
N PHE A 924 -13.74 18.45 19.85
CA PHE A 924 -14.12 17.63 20.99
C PHE A 924 -15.58 17.86 21.40
N THR A 925 -16.15 16.90 22.12
CA THR A 925 -17.49 16.98 22.70
C THR A 925 -17.40 17.28 24.18
N VAL A 926 -18.16 18.27 24.65
CA VAL A 926 -18.33 18.53 26.09
C VAL A 926 -19.57 17.81 26.60
N PHE A 927 -19.44 17.11 27.73
CA PHE A 927 -20.56 16.44 28.39
C PHE A 927 -20.47 16.60 29.91
N ASN A 928 -21.59 16.41 30.59
CA ASN A 928 -21.66 16.38 32.06
C ASN A 928 -22.21 15.01 32.49
N GLU A 929 -21.38 14.20 33.13
CA GLU A 929 -21.71 12.82 33.54
C GLU A 929 -22.92 12.68 34.49
N ASN A 930 -23.33 13.77 35.16
CA ASN A 930 -24.49 13.79 36.06
C ASN A 930 -25.77 14.30 35.36
N SER A 931 -25.67 14.75 34.11
CA SER A 931 -26.83 15.13 33.29
C SER A 931 -27.61 13.90 32.83
N LYS A 932 -28.93 14.04 32.70
CA LYS A 932 -29.77 13.06 31.97
C LYS A 932 -29.99 13.44 30.50
N LYS A 933 -29.60 14.66 30.11
CA LYS A 933 -29.74 15.13 28.73
C LYS A 933 -28.62 14.57 27.87
N VAL A 934 -28.96 14.25 26.62
CA VAL A 934 -27.98 13.85 25.61
C VAL A 934 -26.95 14.98 25.39
N PRO A 935 -25.65 14.65 25.27
CA PRO A 935 -24.63 15.68 25.07
C PRO A 935 -24.64 16.24 23.65
N VAL A 936 -25.03 15.42 22.67
CA VAL A 936 -25.02 15.74 21.23
C VAL A 936 -26.24 15.16 20.52
N ASN A 937 -26.63 15.75 19.39
CA ASN A 937 -27.79 15.36 18.59
C ASN A 937 -27.46 14.19 17.63
N GLU A 938 -27.03 13.06 18.19
CA GLU A 938 -26.65 11.86 17.43
C GLU A 938 -27.45 10.63 17.86
N TYR A 939 -27.50 9.63 16.98
CA TYR A 939 -28.16 8.36 17.26
C TYR A 939 -27.47 7.58 18.38
N SER A 940 -26.15 7.66 18.46
CA SER A 940 -25.36 6.88 19.42
C SER A 940 -24.21 7.72 19.95
N TRP A 941 -24.15 7.91 21.27
CA TRP A 941 -23.00 8.47 21.95
C TRP A 941 -22.66 7.61 23.15
N PHE A 942 -21.39 7.23 23.26
CA PHE A 942 -20.90 6.34 24.31
C PHE A 942 -19.60 6.88 24.90
N HIS A 943 -19.43 6.69 26.21
CA HIS A 943 -18.22 7.08 26.92
C HIS A 943 -17.98 6.18 28.14
N ILE A 944 -16.75 5.69 28.31
CA ILE A 944 -16.32 4.98 29.52
C ILE A 944 -15.48 5.94 30.37
N LEU A 945 -15.86 6.15 31.63
CA LEU A 945 -15.20 7.13 32.49
C LEU A 945 -13.83 6.63 32.97
N ASN A 946 -13.74 5.37 33.39
CA ASN A 946 -12.50 4.74 33.88
C ASN A 946 -12.35 3.33 33.29
N PRO A 947 -11.63 3.16 32.16
CA PRO A 947 -11.50 1.86 31.50
C PRO A 947 -10.49 0.92 32.18
N VAL A 948 -9.66 1.42 33.10
CA VAL A 948 -8.73 0.62 33.91
C VAL A 948 -9.27 0.57 35.34
N ALA A 949 -9.36 -0.63 35.91
CA ALA A 949 -9.94 -0.84 37.23
C ALA A 949 -9.24 -1.97 37.99
N GLN A 950 -9.28 -1.89 39.31
CA GLN A 950 -8.92 -2.97 40.23
C GLN A 950 -10.18 -3.65 40.80
N PRO A 951 -10.07 -4.89 41.26
CA PRO A 951 -11.10 -5.51 42.10
C PRO A 951 -11.44 -4.62 43.31
N GLY A 952 -12.74 -4.36 43.49
CA GLY A 952 -13.29 -3.40 44.46
C GLY A 952 -13.79 -2.11 43.81
N ASP A 953 -13.28 -1.74 42.63
CA ASP A 953 -13.71 -0.54 41.91
C ASP A 953 -15.09 -0.74 41.24
N THR A 954 -15.72 0.38 40.87
CA THR A 954 -16.90 0.38 40.00
C THR A 954 -16.60 1.20 38.76
N VAL A 955 -16.69 0.56 37.60
CA VAL A 955 -16.55 1.24 36.30
C VAL A 955 -17.90 1.81 35.88
N GLU A 956 -17.90 3.07 35.45
CA GLU A 956 -19.09 3.75 34.96
C GLU A 956 -19.01 3.97 33.45
N VAL A 957 -20.08 3.59 32.75
CA VAL A 957 -20.23 3.76 31.30
C VAL A 957 -21.46 4.60 31.02
N LEU A 958 -21.29 5.67 30.25
CA LEU A 958 -22.35 6.53 29.79
C LEU A 958 -22.81 6.10 28.41
N ILE A 959 -24.13 5.95 28.25
CA ILE A 959 -24.79 5.67 26.98
C ILE A 959 -25.84 6.74 26.72
N ALA A 960 -25.88 7.31 25.53
CA ALA A 960 -26.83 8.36 25.17
C ALA A 960 -27.31 8.22 23.73
N SER A 961 -28.55 8.62 23.49
CA SER A 961 -29.14 8.70 22.15
C SER A 961 -30.14 9.84 22.09
N ALA A 962 -30.00 10.73 21.10
CA ALA A 962 -30.98 11.78 20.82
C ALA A 962 -32.26 11.23 20.19
N ALA A 963 -32.23 10.00 19.67
CA ALA A 963 -33.40 9.33 19.14
C ALA A 963 -34.39 8.96 20.26
N LYS A 964 -35.68 8.99 19.93
CA LYS A 964 -36.75 8.56 20.83
C LYS A 964 -37.02 7.07 20.68
N ASN A 965 -37.40 6.42 21.78
CA ASN A 965 -37.75 4.99 21.83
C ASN A 965 -36.66 4.10 21.21
N VAL A 966 -35.46 4.13 21.78
CA VAL A 966 -34.34 3.25 21.43
C VAL A 966 -34.26 2.12 22.45
N LYS A 967 -34.07 0.89 21.97
CA LYS A 967 -33.81 -0.29 22.82
C LYS A 967 -32.40 -0.78 22.57
N VAL A 968 -31.55 -0.67 23.60
CA VAL A 968 -30.17 -1.10 23.58
C VAL A 968 -30.06 -2.47 24.26
N LEU A 969 -29.56 -3.47 23.53
CA LEU A 969 -29.16 -4.74 24.10
C LEU A 969 -27.82 -4.53 24.81
N TYR A 970 -27.80 -4.73 26.13
CA TYR A 970 -26.61 -4.66 26.96
C TYR A 970 -26.20 -6.05 27.42
N GLU A 971 -24.95 -6.44 27.14
CA GLU A 971 -24.34 -7.66 27.65
C GLU A 971 -22.99 -7.42 28.33
N THR A 972 -22.67 -8.28 29.29
CA THR A 972 -21.32 -8.38 29.86
C THR A 972 -20.72 -9.73 29.53
N GLU A 973 -19.52 -9.72 28.96
CA GLU A 973 -18.77 -10.92 28.58
C GLU A 973 -17.51 -11.07 29.43
N HIS A 974 -17.32 -12.25 30.02
CA HIS A 974 -16.08 -12.64 30.67
C HIS A 974 -15.77 -14.10 30.37
N LYS A 975 -14.52 -14.41 30.02
CA LYS A 975 -14.06 -15.77 29.75
C LYS A 975 -14.92 -16.48 28.69
N ASP A 976 -15.20 -15.78 27.59
CA ASP A 976 -15.99 -16.25 26.46
C ASP A 976 -17.45 -16.64 26.84
N LYS A 977 -17.99 -16.08 27.94
CA LYS A 977 -19.36 -16.31 28.42
C LYS A 977 -20.09 -15.00 28.67
N SER A 978 -21.33 -14.92 28.21
CA SER A 978 -22.27 -13.84 28.58
C SER A 978 -22.70 -14.04 30.03
N ILE A 979 -22.33 -13.10 30.91
CA ILE A 979 -22.67 -13.12 32.34
C ILE A 979 -24.02 -12.45 32.59
N LYS A 980 -24.29 -11.35 31.90
CA LYS A 980 -25.51 -10.55 32.03
C LYS A 980 -26.01 -10.16 30.64
N LYS A 981 -27.33 -10.18 30.44
CA LYS A 981 -28.02 -9.74 29.22
C LYS A 981 -29.33 -9.03 29.60
N GLU A 982 -29.51 -7.78 29.17
CA GLU A 982 -30.75 -7.02 29.41
C GLU A 982 -31.01 -5.95 28.34
N TRP A 983 -32.26 -5.52 28.21
CA TRP A 983 -32.66 -4.42 27.34
C TRP A 983 -32.73 -3.10 28.11
N ILE A 984 -32.00 -2.09 27.64
CA ILE A 984 -32.02 -0.74 28.18
C ILE A 984 -32.80 0.17 27.22
N ALA A 985 -33.87 0.78 27.70
CA ALA A 985 -34.59 1.78 26.93
C ALA A 985 -33.91 3.16 27.04
N LEU A 986 -33.83 3.91 25.94
CA LEU A 986 -33.45 5.32 25.91
C LEU A 986 -34.52 6.12 25.17
N ASN A 987 -34.87 7.30 25.66
CA ASN A 987 -35.82 8.19 25.02
C ASN A 987 -35.31 9.64 25.03
N ASN A 988 -34.43 9.99 24.08
CA ASN A 988 -33.72 11.27 24.06
C ASN A 988 -33.07 11.59 25.42
N GLU A 989 -32.28 10.65 25.92
CA GLU A 989 -31.67 10.72 27.25
C GLU A 989 -30.28 10.08 27.28
N MET A 990 -29.56 10.38 28.35
CA MET A 990 -28.31 9.72 28.73
C MET A 990 -28.52 8.89 30.00
N LYS A 991 -27.96 7.69 30.02
CA LYS A 991 -27.93 6.79 31.19
C LYS A 991 -26.51 6.42 31.55
N LYS A 992 -26.32 6.18 32.85
CA LYS A 992 -25.05 5.77 33.46
C LYS A 992 -25.19 4.33 33.94
N ILE A 993 -24.38 3.44 33.38
CA ILE A 993 -24.33 2.00 33.70
C ILE A 993 -23.14 1.77 34.63
N ARG A 994 -23.39 1.07 35.74
CA ARG A 994 -22.38 0.79 36.77
C ARG A 994 -22.00 -0.68 36.75
N VAL A 995 -20.71 -0.95 36.61
CA VAL A 995 -20.15 -2.29 36.50
C VAL A 995 -19.18 -2.51 37.67
N PRO A 996 -19.60 -3.23 38.73
CA PRO A 996 -18.71 -3.55 39.83
C PRO A 996 -17.63 -4.54 39.40
N ILE A 997 -16.38 -4.30 39.82
CA ILE A 997 -15.23 -5.14 39.50
C ILE A 997 -14.89 -6.03 40.70
N GLU A 998 -14.90 -7.35 40.48
CA GLU A 998 -14.59 -8.36 41.48
C GLU A 998 -13.26 -9.05 41.14
N GLU A 999 -12.67 -9.77 42.10
CA GLU A 999 -11.40 -10.48 41.89
C GLU A 999 -11.47 -11.50 40.73
N LYS A 1000 -12.67 -12.09 40.50
CA LYS A 1000 -12.91 -13.01 39.38
C LYS A 1000 -12.75 -12.34 38.01
N HIS A 1001 -12.91 -11.01 37.90
CA HIS A 1001 -12.85 -10.26 36.64
C HIS A 1001 -11.42 -9.91 36.18
N ARG A 1002 -10.36 -10.32 36.92
CA ARG A 1002 -8.99 -10.11 36.47
C ARG A 1002 -8.74 -10.73 35.09
N GLY A 1003 -7.91 -10.07 34.30
CA GLY A 1003 -7.71 -10.42 32.90
C GLY A 1003 -8.77 -9.80 31.98
N ASN A 1004 -9.42 -8.71 32.38
CA ASN A 1004 -10.37 -7.92 31.60
C ASN A 1004 -11.82 -8.47 31.54
N LEU A 1005 -12.73 -7.52 31.29
CA LEU A 1005 -14.17 -7.71 31.14
C LEU A 1005 -14.65 -6.92 29.91
N SER A 1006 -15.41 -7.56 29.03
CA SER A 1006 -15.97 -6.89 27.84
C SER A 1006 -17.44 -6.53 28.07
N LEU A 1007 -17.86 -5.38 27.56
CA LEU A 1007 -19.26 -4.97 27.52
C LEU A 1007 -19.70 -4.88 26.07
N HIS A 1008 -20.98 -5.16 25.81
CA HIS A 1008 -21.59 -5.04 24.49
C HIS A 1008 -22.83 -4.18 24.58
N PHE A 1009 -22.91 -3.13 23.78
CA PHE A 1009 -24.08 -2.28 23.63
C PHE A 1009 -24.48 -2.28 22.17
N THR A 1010 -25.65 -2.82 21.85
CA THR A 1010 -26.08 -2.99 20.46
C THR A 1010 -27.52 -2.55 20.27
N PHE A 1011 -27.80 -1.77 19.22
CA PHE A 1011 -29.17 -1.45 18.84
C PHE A 1011 -29.32 -1.15 17.35
N ILE A 1012 -30.57 -1.16 16.91
CA ILE A 1012 -30.98 -0.79 15.55
C ILE A 1012 -31.95 0.39 15.66
N LYS A 1013 -31.78 1.39 14.81
CA LYS A 1013 -32.72 2.51 14.70
C LYS A 1013 -32.66 3.10 13.30
N ASP A 1014 -33.82 3.42 12.73
CA ASP A 1014 -33.97 4.12 11.46
C ASP A 1014 -33.12 3.50 10.33
N ASN A 1015 -33.19 2.18 10.18
CA ASN A 1015 -32.44 1.39 9.19
C ASN A 1015 -30.90 1.55 9.30
N ARG A 1016 -30.39 1.65 10.53
CA ARG A 1016 -28.96 1.64 10.86
C ARG A 1016 -28.68 0.79 12.09
N PHE A 1017 -27.50 0.20 12.07
CA PHE A 1017 -26.94 -0.62 13.14
C PHE A 1017 -25.91 0.20 13.94
N TYR A 1018 -26.01 0.15 15.26
CA TYR A 1018 -25.13 0.84 16.18
C TYR A 1018 -24.59 -0.14 17.21
N THR A 1019 -23.27 -0.13 17.44
CA THR A 1019 -22.62 -0.96 18.43
C THR A 1019 -21.53 -0.19 19.18
N TYR A 1020 -21.29 -0.59 20.43
CA TYR A 1020 -20.17 -0.14 21.24
C TYR A 1020 -19.72 -1.26 22.18
N ASP A 1021 -18.47 -1.68 22.03
CA ASP A 1021 -17.94 -2.88 22.68
C ASP A 1021 -16.70 -2.55 23.54
N PRO A 1022 -16.83 -1.76 24.62
CA PRO A 1022 -15.67 -1.32 25.40
C PRO A 1022 -15.07 -2.47 26.20
N LEU A 1023 -13.74 -2.44 26.34
CA LEU A 1023 -12.98 -3.33 27.19
C LEU A 1023 -12.65 -2.63 28.51
N ILE A 1024 -12.98 -3.27 29.63
CA ILE A 1024 -12.51 -2.88 30.95
C ILE A 1024 -11.23 -3.67 31.24
N TYR A 1025 -10.12 -2.96 31.40
CA TYR A 1025 -8.83 -3.52 31.76
C TYR A 1025 -8.78 -3.77 33.27
N VAL A 1026 -8.68 -5.05 33.64
CA VAL A 1026 -8.54 -5.46 35.05
C VAL A 1026 -7.20 -6.17 35.17
N ASP A 1027 -6.16 -5.39 35.49
CA ASP A 1027 -4.79 -5.88 35.48
C ASP A 1027 -4.46 -6.80 36.67
N PHE A 1028 -3.21 -7.29 36.70
CA PHE A 1028 -2.66 -8.09 37.80
C PHE A 1028 -1.66 -7.25 38.62
N ALA A 1029 -1.99 -6.01 38.98
CA ALA A 1029 -1.14 -5.15 39.82
C ALA A 1029 -0.77 -5.80 41.16
N ASN A 1030 -1.64 -6.67 41.70
CA ASN A 1030 -1.36 -7.50 42.87
C ASN A 1030 -0.22 -8.53 42.69
N LYS A 1031 0.34 -8.66 41.48
CA LYS A 1031 1.46 -9.56 41.16
C LYS A 1031 2.72 -8.83 40.68
N LYS A 1032 2.72 -7.48 40.66
CA LYS A 1032 3.88 -6.69 40.21
C LYS A 1032 4.96 -6.66 41.30
N LEU A 1033 6.20 -6.98 40.93
CA LEU A 1033 7.38 -6.81 41.79
C LEU A 1033 8.05 -5.46 41.49
N ASP A 1034 8.51 -4.79 42.54
CA ASP A 1034 9.35 -3.60 42.48
C ASP A 1034 10.82 -3.99 42.64
N ILE A 1035 11.68 -3.50 41.73
CA ILE A 1035 13.10 -3.88 41.63
C ILE A 1035 13.94 -2.59 41.62
N GLU A 1036 14.82 -2.43 42.60
CA GLU A 1036 15.71 -1.27 42.73
C GLU A 1036 17.17 -1.70 42.93
N PHE A 1037 18.13 -0.95 42.38
CA PHE A 1037 19.55 -1.12 42.72
C PHE A 1037 19.86 -0.31 43.99
N GLU A 1038 20.42 -0.95 45.01
CA GLU A 1038 20.98 -0.28 46.18
C GLU A 1038 22.41 0.21 45.90
N THR A 1039 23.19 -0.55 45.12
CA THR A 1039 24.52 -0.15 44.64
C THR A 1039 24.66 -0.44 43.15
N PHE A 1040 25.06 0.57 42.37
CA PHE A 1040 25.36 0.42 40.95
C PHE A 1040 26.43 1.43 40.51
N ARG A 1041 27.52 0.93 39.93
CA ARG A 1041 28.58 1.76 39.34
C ARG A 1041 28.56 1.59 37.83
N ASN A 1042 28.42 2.70 37.11
CA ASN A 1042 28.27 2.70 35.65
C ASN A 1042 29.61 2.76 34.87
N LYS A 1043 30.76 2.81 35.54
CA LYS A 1043 32.11 2.84 34.93
C LYS A 1043 33.07 1.96 35.72
N LEU A 1044 33.73 1.03 35.03
CA LEU A 1044 34.65 0.04 35.60
C LEU A 1044 35.93 -0.06 34.78
N LEU A 1045 37.04 -0.43 35.41
CA LEU A 1045 38.28 -0.81 34.73
C LEU A 1045 38.19 -2.27 34.26
N PRO A 1046 38.84 -2.65 33.14
CA PRO A 1046 38.93 -4.05 32.73
C PRO A 1046 39.48 -4.95 33.84
N GLY A 1047 38.76 -6.02 34.18
CA GLY A 1047 39.14 -6.96 35.24
C GLY A 1047 38.87 -6.48 36.67
N GLN A 1048 38.29 -5.28 36.87
CA GLN A 1048 37.91 -4.79 38.19
C GLN A 1048 36.79 -5.64 38.80
N GLN A 1049 36.93 -5.99 40.08
CA GLN A 1049 35.86 -6.63 40.85
C GLN A 1049 34.84 -5.57 41.28
N GLU A 1050 33.55 -5.88 41.13
CA GLU A 1050 32.43 -4.98 41.45
C GLU A 1050 31.26 -5.78 42.05
N GLU A 1051 30.50 -5.16 42.96
CA GLU A 1051 29.34 -5.76 43.63
C GLU A 1051 28.09 -4.89 43.44
N TRP A 1052 27.06 -5.45 42.81
CA TRP A 1052 25.75 -4.80 42.66
C TRP A 1052 24.73 -5.41 43.62
N LYS A 1053 24.12 -4.56 44.45
CA LYS A 1053 23.05 -4.94 45.37
C LYS A 1053 21.70 -4.59 44.75
N VAL A 1054 20.80 -5.56 44.69
CA VAL A 1054 19.45 -5.42 44.13
C VAL A 1054 18.43 -5.75 45.21
N LYS A 1055 17.40 -4.91 45.35
CA LYS A 1055 16.33 -5.06 46.31
C LYS A 1055 15.00 -5.27 45.61
N LEU A 1056 14.28 -6.30 46.07
CA LEU A 1056 13.00 -6.76 45.54
C LEU A 1056 11.89 -6.55 46.56
N LYS A 1057 10.78 -5.93 46.17
CA LYS A 1057 9.61 -5.73 47.03
C LYS A 1057 8.34 -6.18 46.31
N GLY A 1058 7.37 -6.69 47.07
CA GLY A 1058 6.02 -6.93 46.57
C GLY A 1058 5.20 -5.63 46.41
N PRO A 1059 3.98 -5.70 45.88
CA PRO A 1059 3.13 -4.54 45.62
C PRO A 1059 2.81 -3.68 46.85
N LYS A 1060 2.89 -4.25 48.07
CA LYS A 1060 2.64 -3.56 49.34
C LYS A 1060 3.94 -3.25 50.10
N GLY A 1061 5.10 -3.38 49.44
CA GLY A 1061 6.41 -3.15 50.05
C GLY A 1061 6.93 -4.31 50.90
N GLU A 1062 6.23 -5.45 50.91
CA GLU A 1062 6.60 -6.66 51.63
C GLU A 1062 7.80 -7.36 50.99
N LYS A 1063 8.58 -8.09 51.81
CA LYS A 1063 9.64 -8.96 51.30
C LYS A 1063 9.02 -10.15 50.60
N VAL A 1064 9.51 -10.45 49.40
CA VAL A 1064 9.05 -11.58 48.58
C VAL A 1064 10.22 -12.52 48.28
N ALA A 1065 9.97 -13.82 48.31
CA ALA A 1065 10.88 -14.81 47.75
C ALA A 1065 10.69 -14.82 46.23
N ALA A 1066 11.75 -14.58 45.47
CA ALA A 1066 11.71 -14.51 44.01
C ALA A 1066 13.02 -15.06 43.42
N GLU A 1067 12.92 -15.65 42.23
CA GLU A 1067 14.08 -16.05 41.44
C GLU A 1067 14.45 -14.94 40.45
N MET A 1068 15.73 -14.57 40.40
CA MET A 1068 16.25 -13.54 39.52
C MET A 1068 17.05 -14.14 38.36
N LEU A 1069 16.84 -13.62 37.15
CA LEU A 1069 17.68 -13.83 35.98
C LEU A 1069 18.27 -12.48 35.57
N ALA A 1070 19.60 -12.43 35.40
CA ALA A 1070 20.32 -11.27 34.89
C ALA A 1070 21.23 -11.69 33.73
N THR A 1071 21.40 -10.80 32.75
CA THR A 1071 22.34 -10.97 31.64
C THR A 1071 23.19 -9.71 31.47
N MET A 1072 24.42 -9.90 31.01
CA MET A 1072 25.35 -8.84 30.63
C MET A 1072 26.15 -9.32 29.43
N TYR A 1073 26.14 -8.57 28.34
CA TYR A 1073 26.90 -8.86 27.13
C TYR A 1073 27.42 -7.57 26.49
N ASP A 1074 28.30 -7.72 25.51
CA ASP A 1074 28.94 -6.62 24.79
C ASP A 1074 27.92 -5.89 23.90
N ALA A 1075 27.67 -4.60 24.15
CA ALA A 1075 26.68 -3.80 23.44
C ALA A 1075 26.93 -3.71 21.92
N SER A 1076 28.16 -3.94 21.45
CA SER A 1076 28.48 -3.99 20.02
C SER A 1076 27.70 -5.07 19.26
N LEU A 1077 27.21 -6.11 19.96
CA LEU A 1077 26.44 -7.18 19.36
C LEU A 1077 25.02 -6.74 18.95
N ASP A 1078 24.47 -5.69 19.58
CA ASP A 1078 23.14 -5.17 19.24
C ASP A 1078 23.10 -4.55 17.85
N ALA A 1079 24.25 -4.12 17.32
CA ALA A 1079 24.39 -3.65 15.93
C ALA A 1079 24.05 -4.76 14.91
N PHE A 1080 24.24 -6.02 15.26
CA PHE A 1080 23.86 -7.16 14.42
C PHE A 1080 22.49 -7.71 14.80
N ARG A 1081 22.23 -7.91 16.09
CA ARG A 1081 20.98 -8.52 16.56
C ARG A 1081 20.68 -8.11 18.01
N PRO A 1082 19.75 -7.16 18.24
CA PRO A 1082 19.44 -6.67 19.58
C PRO A 1082 18.76 -7.74 20.43
N ASN A 1083 19.19 -7.91 21.67
CA ASN A 1083 18.57 -8.86 22.61
C ASN A 1083 17.46 -8.18 23.43
N SER A 1084 16.27 -8.80 23.48
CA SER A 1084 15.18 -8.37 24.36
C SER A 1084 14.38 -9.56 24.84
N TRP A 1085 13.96 -9.54 26.11
CA TRP A 1085 13.13 -10.58 26.69
C TRP A 1085 11.67 -10.15 26.73
N TYR A 1086 10.80 -10.91 26.08
CA TYR A 1086 9.36 -10.74 26.19
C TYR A 1086 8.77 -11.85 27.06
N PHE A 1087 8.28 -11.49 28.24
CA PHE A 1087 7.69 -12.45 29.18
C PHE A 1087 6.40 -11.90 29.77
N ASN A 1088 5.26 -12.40 29.29
CA ASN A 1088 3.94 -12.11 29.81
C ASN A 1088 3.16 -13.41 30.01
N VAL A 1089 2.81 -13.72 31.25
CA VAL A 1089 2.16 -14.98 31.64
C VAL A 1089 0.72 -14.80 32.11
N TYR A 1090 0.26 -13.58 32.38
CA TYR A 1090 -1.11 -13.39 32.86
C TYR A 1090 -2.10 -13.32 31.71
N GLY A 1091 -3.17 -14.11 31.81
CA GLY A 1091 -4.20 -14.18 30.78
C GLY A 1091 -4.98 -12.88 30.63
N SER A 1092 -5.29 -12.52 29.40
CA SER A 1092 -6.24 -11.44 29.05
C SER A 1092 -7.39 -12.02 28.23
N TYR A 1093 -8.61 -11.72 28.66
CA TYR A 1093 -9.88 -12.11 28.07
C TYR A 1093 -10.37 -10.96 27.20
N TYR A 1094 -10.45 -11.22 25.91
CA TYR A 1094 -10.97 -10.28 24.92
C TYR A 1094 -12.28 -10.82 24.39
N SER A 1095 -13.18 -9.91 24.00
CA SER A 1095 -14.49 -10.30 23.50
C SER A 1095 -14.43 -11.25 22.32
N ARG A 1096 -15.30 -12.27 22.37
CA ARG A 1096 -15.61 -13.18 21.27
C ARG A 1096 -17.10 -13.25 20.93
N LEU A 1097 -17.98 -12.69 21.76
CA LEU A 1097 -19.45 -12.80 21.61
C LEU A 1097 -20.11 -11.54 21.03
N ASN A 1098 -19.38 -10.76 20.22
CA ASN A 1098 -19.90 -9.57 19.55
C ASN A 1098 -21.06 -9.90 18.60
N TRP A 1099 -22.14 -9.11 18.65
CA TRP A 1099 -23.22 -9.19 17.67
C TRP A 1099 -22.81 -8.60 16.31
N GLN A 1100 -23.09 -9.33 15.25
CA GLN A 1100 -22.93 -8.89 13.88
C GLN A 1100 -24.29 -8.44 13.33
N GLY A 1101 -24.42 -7.15 13.03
CA GLY A 1101 -25.60 -6.58 12.38
C GLY A 1101 -25.34 -6.06 10.95
N TYR A 1102 -24.09 -5.81 10.57
CA TYR A 1102 -23.75 -5.12 9.32
C TYR A 1102 -24.32 -5.77 8.05
N GLN A 1103 -24.41 -7.10 8.01
CA GLN A 1103 -25.00 -7.85 6.88
C GLN A 1103 -26.49 -7.58 6.68
N SER A 1104 -27.22 -7.14 7.73
CA SER A 1104 -28.62 -6.76 7.61
C SER A 1104 -28.78 -5.32 7.08
N PHE A 1105 -27.70 -4.55 6.92
CA PHE A 1105 -27.70 -3.13 6.54
C PHE A 1105 -26.70 -2.81 5.40
N SER A 1106 -26.24 -3.82 4.65
CA SER A 1106 -25.34 -3.66 3.52
C SER A 1106 -25.96 -2.90 2.34
N THR A 1107 -25.11 -2.58 1.38
CA THR A 1107 -25.48 -2.07 0.06
C THR A 1107 -25.34 -3.17 -0.99
N ALA A 1108 -26.08 -3.06 -2.08
CA ALA A 1108 -25.99 -3.93 -3.24
C ALA A 1108 -25.44 -3.16 -4.44
N TYR A 1109 -24.47 -3.75 -5.15
CA TYR A 1109 -23.89 -3.19 -6.36
C TYR A 1109 -24.57 -3.78 -7.59
N SER A 1110 -24.92 -2.95 -8.56
CA SER A 1110 -25.49 -3.41 -9.81
C SER A 1110 -24.46 -4.19 -10.63
N GLN A 1111 -24.88 -5.32 -11.19
CA GLN A 1111 -24.14 -6.02 -12.23
C GLN A 1111 -24.55 -5.46 -13.59
N GLN A 1112 -23.58 -5.18 -14.46
CA GLN A 1112 -23.82 -4.61 -15.78
C GLN A 1112 -23.47 -5.62 -16.87
N TYR A 1113 -24.32 -5.68 -17.90
CA TYR A 1113 -24.03 -6.40 -19.12
C TYR A 1113 -24.26 -5.49 -20.33
N SER A 1114 -23.34 -5.58 -21.29
CA SER A 1114 -23.38 -4.83 -22.53
C SER A 1114 -22.58 -5.55 -23.61
N TYR A 1115 -23.04 -5.48 -24.85
CA TYR A 1115 -22.37 -6.00 -26.03
C TYR A 1115 -22.16 -4.84 -27.00
N ASP A 1116 -20.92 -4.56 -27.41
CA ASP A 1116 -20.55 -3.44 -28.31
C ASP A 1116 -21.08 -2.04 -27.91
N TRP A 1117 -21.39 -1.79 -26.63
CA TRP A 1117 -21.83 -0.47 -26.15
C TRP A 1117 -20.72 0.59 -26.24
N ASN A 1118 -19.48 0.15 -25.98
CA ASN A 1118 -18.28 0.93 -26.20
C ASN A 1118 -17.50 0.30 -27.36
N VAL A 1119 -17.19 1.10 -28.37
CA VAL A 1119 -16.35 0.69 -29.50
C VAL A 1119 -14.93 1.16 -29.20
N TYR A 1120 -14.02 0.20 -29.08
CA TYR A 1120 -12.60 0.47 -28.92
C TYR A 1120 -11.93 0.38 -30.28
N GLU A 1121 -11.23 1.44 -30.66
CA GLU A 1121 -10.35 1.38 -31.82
C GLU A 1121 -9.14 0.50 -31.48
N PRO A 1122 -8.64 -0.33 -32.41
CA PRO A 1122 -7.46 -1.14 -32.12
C PRO A 1122 -6.24 -0.23 -31.98
N TYR A 1123 -5.45 -0.46 -30.92
CA TYR A 1123 -4.15 0.20 -30.81
C TYR A 1123 -3.21 -0.39 -31.86
N THR A 1124 -2.73 0.44 -32.78
CA THR A 1124 -1.74 0.03 -33.78
C THR A 1124 -0.35 0.17 -33.17
N ALA A 1125 0.25 -0.93 -32.70
CA ALA A 1125 1.61 -0.89 -32.18
C ALA A 1125 2.62 -0.50 -33.28
N ARG A 1126 3.56 0.39 -32.97
CA ARG A 1126 4.67 0.72 -33.87
C ARG A 1126 5.78 -0.31 -33.66
N VAL A 1127 5.98 -1.17 -34.66
CA VAL A 1127 7.03 -2.21 -34.62
C VAL A 1127 8.20 -1.77 -35.49
N TYR A 1128 9.39 -1.69 -34.92
CA TYR A 1128 10.63 -1.40 -35.64
C TYR A 1128 11.37 -2.69 -35.97
N ASP A 1129 12.31 -2.64 -36.91
CA ASP A 1129 13.18 -3.80 -37.19
C ASP A 1129 13.92 -4.26 -35.94
N TYR A 1130 13.91 -5.57 -35.71
CA TYR A 1130 14.65 -6.20 -34.63
C TYR A 1130 15.43 -7.41 -35.14
N LEU A 1131 16.39 -7.88 -34.36
CA LEU A 1131 17.26 -8.99 -34.75
C LEU A 1131 16.48 -10.32 -34.71
N ASN A 1132 16.58 -11.10 -35.79
CA ASN A 1132 16.09 -12.47 -35.81
C ASN A 1132 17.09 -13.38 -35.09
N TRP A 1133 16.69 -13.92 -33.94
CA TRP A 1133 17.52 -14.82 -33.13
C TRP A 1133 17.49 -16.28 -33.59
N PHE A 1134 16.68 -16.63 -34.60
CA PHE A 1134 16.57 -17.98 -35.18
C PHE A 1134 16.41 -19.12 -34.15
N GLY A 1135 15.69 -18.87 -33.05
CA GLY A 1135 15.48 -19.85 -31.99
C GLY A 1135 16.60 -19.95 -30.94
N TYR A 1136 17.60 -19.06 -30.96
CA TYR A 1136 18.48 -18.86 -29.80
C TYR A 1136 17.66 -18.27 -28.65
N TYR A 1137 17.47 -19.04 -27.59
CA TYR A 1137 16.70 -18.60 -26.42
C TYR A 1137 17.38 -17.41 -25.75
N ASN A 1138 16.82 -16.23 -26.01
CA ASN A 1138 17.21 -14.95 -25.46
C ASN A 1138 15.99 -14.42 -24.69
N TYR A 1139 16.18 -13.94 -23.46
CA TYR A 1139 15.09 -13.44 -22.61
C TYR A 1139 14.34 -12.26 -23.27
N TYR A 1140 15.03 -11.51 -24.15
CA TYR A 1140 14.43 -10.47 -25.00
C TYR A 1140 13.68 -11.01 -26.22
N GLY A 1141 14.07 -12.17 -26.75
CA GLY A 1141 13.32 -12.86 -27.79
C GLY A 1141 11.95 -13.30 -27.29
N TYR A 1142 11.84 -13.68 -26.02
CA TYR A 1142 10.55 -14.03 -25.40
C TYR A 1142 9.65 -12.80 -25.20
N ARG A 1143 10.18 -11.59 -24.99
CA ARG A 1143 9.35 -10.37 -25.00
C ARG A 1143 8.90 -10.03 -26.43
N TYR A 1144 9.80 -9.97 -27.40
CA TYR A 1144 9.42 -9.55 -28.77
C TYR A 1144 8.54 -10.58 -29.50
N ASP A 1145 8.84 -11.89 -29.43
CA ASP A 1145 8.10 -12.95 -30.14
C ASP A 1145 6.74 -13.27 -29.47
N TYR A 1146 6.62 -13.08 -28.13
CA TYR A 1146 5.34 -13.22 -27.42
C TYR A 1146 4.43 -11.99 -27.64
N TYR A 1147 5.00 -10.78 -27.68
CA TYR A 1147 4.21 -9.55 -27.89
C TYR A 1147 3.87 -9.28 -29.37
N ALA A 1148 4.69 -9.73 -30.32
CA ALA A 1148 4.38 -9.70 -31.75
C ALA A 1148 3.29 -10.72 -32.14
N ARG A 1149 3.25 -11.90 -31.50
CA ARG A 1149 2.25 -12.94 -31.79
C ARG A 1149 0.89 -12.72 -31.12
N GLU A 1150 0.82 -12.01 -30.00
CA GLU A 1150 -0.45 -11.75 -29.30
C GLU A 1150 -1.07 -10.37 -29.58
N GLY A 1151 -0.44 -9.52 -30.39
CA GLY A 1151 -0.95 -8.14 -30.62
C GLY A 1151 -1.06 -7.31 -29.33
N ARG A 1152 -0.46 -7.78 -28.23
CA ARG A 1152 -0.45 -7.14 -26.91
C ARG A 1152 0.95 -6.65 -26.61
N ALA A 1153 1.48 -5.73 -27.41
CA ALA A 1153 2.66 -4.97 -26.99
C ALA A 1153 2.20 -3.80 -26.12
N TYR A 1154 2.74 -3.75 -24.90
CA TYR A 1154 2.72 -2.62 -23.97
C TYR A 1154 2.72 -1.28 -24.72
N GLY A 1155 1.79 -0.39 -24.34
CA GLY A 1155 2.01 1.04 -24.51
C GLY A 1155 3.40 1.35 -23.95
N GLY A 1156 4.34 1.62 -24.85
CA GLY A 1156 5.77 1.61 -24.53
C GLY A 1156 6.08 2.54 -23.37
N ALA A 1157 6.88 2.06 -22.42
CA ALA A 1157 7.69 2.91 -21.53
C ALA A 1157 6.93 4.06 -20.83
N LEU A 1158 5.67 3.83 -20.44
CA LEU A 1158 4.97 4.62 -19.44
C LEU A 1158 4.92 3.78 -18.16
N GLY A 1159 5.78 4.13 -17.20
CA GLY A 1159 5.66 3.65 -15.84
C GLY A 1159 4.40 4.23 -15.21
N TYR A 1160 3.25 3.63 -15.49
CA TYR A 1160 2.05 3.77 -14.67
C TYR A 1160 1.67 2.37 -14.21
N ALA A 1161 1.98 2.09 -12.95
CA ALA A 1161 1.32 1.04 -12.21
C ALA A 1161 -0.18 1.38 -12.21
N GLU A 1162 -0.99 0.65 -12.96
CA GLU A 1162 -2.42 0.57 -12.68
C GLU A 1162 -2.58 -0.20 -11.36
N THR A 1163 -2.52 0.54 -10.26
CA THR A 1163 -3.17 0.13 -9.02
C THR A 1163 -4.67 0.18 -9.26
N THR A 1164 -5.24 -0.91 -9.73
CA THR A 1164 -6.69 -1.14 -9.67
C THR A 1164 -7.03 -1.65 -8.28
N GLY A 1165 -7.68 -0.78 -7.51
CA GLY A 1165 -8.48 -1.09 -6.34
C GLY A 1165 -9.91 -0.63 -6.61
#